data_AF-A0A7G9G413-F1
#
_entry.id   AF-A0A7G9G413-F1
#
_cell.length_a   1.000
_cell.length_b   1.000
_cell.length_c   1.000
_cell.angle_alpha   90.00
_cell.angle_beta   90.00
_cell.angle_gamma   90.00
#
_symmetry.space_group_name_H-M   'P 1'
#
loop_
_entity.id
_entity.type
_entity.pdbx_description
1 polymer ?
#
loop_
_entity_poly.entity_id
_entity_poly.type
_entity_poly.pdbx_seq_one_letter_code
_entity_poly.pdbx_strand_id
1 'polypeptide(L)'
;MKTMELRKDFYWTGIVDDKLRVFDIIMETEFGTTYNSYIMKTGGHTILFETAKEKFYEDYLEKLRELTDIDKIDYLVVNHTEPDHAGSVERLLDLNPGLKIIATGCALSFLKEIVNRDFCAIAVKDNEKIKIGDRTLRFLVVPNLHWPDTMYTYIEEEQILVTCDSFGSHYGFQDVLASKVTDQEGYMRATKYYFDCIIGPFKPFMLKALERIRELDISMICTGHGPVLDTNIDFMLNTYEEWCTVVNPNKKKTVIIPYVSAYGYTEALAEIITKGIKDSGDIEVRSYDMVTADQGKVLEELGFADGILFGTPTIVGEALKPIWDLTTSIFAGTHGGKLASAFGSYGWSGEGVPHIIERLKQLRMRVPDDGFRVRFKPGEVDRIDAYEYGYNFGCLLLDKENPKKTGARKLVKCLVCGAIFDSSLEICPVCGVGKENFVFVEETVTEFSRNTRDFYVILGNGAAGFHAAKAIRERDKTGSVILISNEPYSAYNRPMLTKSIMSELQADQLAIENESWYEENNVAQILGREVVKIEPGQKEVTLSDGAKFKYTKLIYALGSESFIPPIPGSDKREVVAIRRLEDTKKVAALLPDVKHAVVIGGGVLGLEAAWELKKSKCTVTVLELAPQLMGRQLDEAAGDLLKAVSESCGISIHTGVQISAIEGDGTVTGVKVGDGTVIPAELVIISCGVRANTQLAKSIGMETEQAVVVNERMETSIPDIFACGDCAQYQGVNYAIWPQASEQGKVAGANAVGEKLTYTTVPAALTFNGMNTSLYAIGDNGKNPNLVYRTVEFKDMGRKQYEKYYFLNNKLCGVILIGDTSKMAALTEAVEKRKSFRELFS
;
A
#
# COMPACT_ATOMS: atom_id res chain seq x y z
N MET A 1 -40.78 -39.41 -17.53
CA MET A 1 -40.65 -38.96 -18.93
C MET A 1 -39.51 -39.77 -19.56
N LYS A 2 -39.67 -40.30 -20.77
CA LYS A 2 -38.67 -41.20 -21.40
C LYS A 2 -37.45 -40.42 -21.89
N THR A 3 -36.33 -41.12 -22.04
CA THR A 3 -35.18 -40.63 -22.81
C THR A 3 -35.57 -40.30 -24.26
N MET A 4 -34.84 -39.37 -24.90
CA MET A 4 -35.16 -38.92 -26.25
C MET A 4 -33.90 -38.87 -27.13
N GLU A 5 -33.95 -39.51 -28.29
CA GLU A 5 -32.86 -39.45 -29.27
C GLU A 5 -32.90 -38.12 -30.03
N LEU A 6 -31.83 -37.31 -29.90
CA LEU A 6 -31.69 -35.99 -30.53
C LEU A 6 -31.01 -36.11 -31.90
N ARG A 7 -29.96 -36.92 -31.96
CA ARG A 7 -29.25 -37.36 -33.16
C ARG A 7 -28.96 -38.84 -33.00
N LYS A 8 -28.61 -39.50 -34.10
CA LYS A 8 -28.22 -40.91 -34.06
C LYS A 8 -27.14 -41.12 -32.99
N ASP A 9 -27.39 -42.02 -32.06
CA ASP A 9 -26.48 -42.37 -30.96
C ASP A 9 -26.20 -41.22 -29.94
N PHE A 10 -26.98 -40.14 -29.97
CA PHE A 10 -26.91 -39.00 -29.04
C PHE A 10 -28.29 -38.69 -28.45
N TYR A 11 -28.43 -38.84 -27.14
CA TYR A 11 -29.73 -38.82 -26.45
C TYR A 11 -29.76 -37.77 -25.33
N TRP A 12 -30.93 -37.17 -25.11
CA TRP A 12 -31.25 -36.40 -23.92
C TRP A 12 -31.69 -37.35 -22.79
N THR A 13 -31.10 -37.16 -21.61
CA THR A 13 -31.30 -37.96 -20.39
C THR A 13 -31.66 -37.13 -19.17
N GLY A 14 -31.93 -35.83 -19.35
CA GLY A 14 -32.21 -34.89 -18.27
C GLY A 14 -33.53 -35.09 -17.52
N ILE A 15 -33.87 -34.14 -16.64
CA ILE A 15 -35.10 -34.14 -15.82
C ILE A 15 -35.88 -32.85 -16.07
N VAL A 16 -37.22 -32.92 -16.00
CA VAL A 16 -38.10 -31.74 -16.01
C VAL A 16 -38.65 -31.54 -14.61
N ASP A 17 -38.47 -30.34 -14.04
CA ASP A 17 -39.05 -29.90 -12.77
C ASP A 17 -40.07 -28.79 -13.04
N ASP A 18 -41.30 -29.19 -13.36
CA ASP A 18 -42.43 -28.32 -13.65
C ASP A 18 -43.00 -27.62 -12.40
N LYS A 19 -42.56 -28.03 -11.20
CA LYS A 19 -43.06 -27.53 -9.92
C LYS A 19 -42.15 -26.49 -9.28
N LEU A 20 -40.93 -26.31 -9.78
CA LEU A 20 -40.04 -25.27 -9.27
C LEU A 20 -40.65 -23.89 -9.52
N ARG A 21 -40.65 -23.04 -8.49
CA ARG A 21 -41.12 -21.64 -8.59
C ARG A 21 -40.07 -20.61 -8.20
N VAL A 22 -39.08 -21.02 -7.40
CA VAL A 22 -37.95 -20.19 -7.03
C VAL A 22 -36.67 -21.00 -7.22
N PHE A 23 -35.78 -20.52 -8.08
CA PHE A 23 -34.45 -21.06 -8.33
C PHE A 23 -33.42 -20.25 -7.53
N ASP A 24 -32.46 -20.94 -6.91
CA ASP A 24 -31.41 -20.38 -6.04
C ASP A 24 -31.84 -19.25 -5.11
N ILE A 25 -32.99 -19.46 -4.47
CA ILE A 25 -33.57 -18.63 -3.41
C ILE A 25 -34.11 -17.27 -3.89
N ILE A 26 -33.69 -16.76 -5.06
CA ILE A 26 -33.98 -15.38 -5.49
C ILE A 26 -34.60 -15.23 -6.90
N MET A 27 -34.56 -16.26 -7.75
CA MET A 27 -35.04 -16.17 -9.13
C MET A 27 -36.40 -16.84 -9.31
N GLU A 28 -37.37 -16.16 -9.92
CA GLU A 28 -38.67 -16.74 -10.19
C GLU A 28 -38.64 -17.66 -11.43
N THR A 29 -39.27 -18.83 -11.36
CA THR A 29 -39.38 -19.77 -12.49
C THR A 29 -40.84 -20.03 -12.82
N GLU A 30 -41.44 -19.14 -13.63
CA GLU A 30 -42.85 -19.18 -14.04
C GLU A 30 -43.27 -20.55 -14.60
N PHE A 31 -42.40 -21.15 -15.42
CA PHE A 31 -42.65 -22.39 -16.15
C PHE A 31 -41.93 -23.61 -15.55
N GLY A 32 -41.36 -23.49 -14.35
CA GLY A 32 -40.43 -24.49 -13.83
C GLY A 32 -39.11 -24.51 -14.62
N THR A 33 -38.38 -25.63 -14.61
CA THR A 33 -37.10 -25.75 -15.34
C THR A 33 -36.84 -27.18 -15.81
N THR A 34 -35.71 -27.39 -16.49
CA THR A 34 -35.17 -28.71 -16.78
C THR A 34 -33.71 -28.77 -16.31
N TYR A 35 -33.22 -29.94 -15.97
CA TYR A 35 -31.80 -30.22 -15.73
C TYR A 35 -31.36 -31.16 -16.83
N ASN A 36 -30.80 -30.61 -17.89
CA ASN A 36 -30.48 -31.34 -19.11
C ASN A 36 -29.13 -32.04 -18.98
N SER A 37 -29.15 -33.34 -19.24
CA SER A 37 -27.95 -34.16 -19.41
C SER A 37 -28.07 -34.93 -20.72
N TYR A 38 -26.93 -35.31 -21.30
CA TYR A 38 -26.88 -35.95 -22.60
C TYR A 38 -25.94 -37.16 -22.60
N ILE A 39 -26.26 -38.19 -23.38
CA ILE A 39 -25.40 -39.36 -23.52
C ILE A 39 -25.11 -39.64 -24.99
N MET A 40 -23.84 -39.94 -25.29
CA MET A 40 -23.36 -40.28 -26.61
C MET A 40 -22.75 -41.68 -26.61
N LYS A 41 -23.10 -42.49 -27.61
CA LYS A 41 -22.47 -43.78 -27.88
C LYS A 41 -21.62 -43.67 -29.14
N THR A 42 -20.32 -43.93 -29.04
CA THR A 42 -19.37 -43.73 -30.15
C THR A 42 -18.24 -44.74 -30.10
N GLY A 43 -17.97 -45.43 -31.21
CA GLY A 43 -16.83 -46.35 -31.34
C GLY A 43 -16.68 -47.40 -30.22
N GLY A 44 -17.77 -47.84 -29.59
CA GLY A 44 -17.76 -48.77 -28.45
C GLY A 44 -17.59 -48.11 -27.07
N HIS A 45 -17.54 -46.78 -27.01
CA HIS A 45 -17.51 -45.99 -25.78
C HIS A 45 -18.84 -45.29 -25.52
N THR A 46 -19.08 -44.97 -24.25
CA THR A 46 -20.22 -44.16 -23.79
C THR A 46 -19.73 -42.92 -23.06
N ILE A 47 -20.19 -41.75 -23.50
CA ILE A 47 -19.84 -40.44 -22.94
C ILE A 47 -21.11 -39.80 -22.38
N LEU A 48 -21.07 -39.39 -21.11
CA LEU A 48 -22.10 -38.61 -20.44
C LEU A 48 -21.70 -37.13 -20.44
N PHE A 49 -22.63 -36.21 -20.69
CA PHE A 49 -22.43 -34.76 -20.63
C PHE A 49 -23.39 -34.18 -19.60
N GLU A 50 -22.83 -33.48 -18.62
CA GLU A 50 -23.54 -33.01 -17.42
C GLU A 50 -24.26 -34.13 -16.64
N THR A 51 -24.76 -33.78 -15.47
CA THR A 51 -25.64 -34.63 -14.68
C THR A 51 -26.92 -33.87 -14.32
N ALA A 52 -27.63 -34.33 -13.30
CA ALA A 52 -28.81 -33.64 -12.80
C ALA A 52 -28.62 -33.27 -11.32
N LYS A 53 -29.46 -32.35 -10.86
CA LYS A 53 -29.55 -31.95 -9.45
C LYS A 53 -29.79 -33.17 -8.56
N GLU A 54 -29.04 -33.27 -7.47
CA GLU A 54 -29.03 -34.45 -6.58
C GLU A 54 -30.43 -34.87 -6.09
N LYS A 55 -31.34 -33.89 -5.88
CA LYS A 55 -32.74 -34.16 -5.50
C LYS A 55 -33.46 -35.11 -6.47
N PHE A 56 -33.07 -35.11 -7.75
CA PHE A 56 -33.65 -35.95 -8.80
C PHE A 56 -32.80 -37.17 -9.14
N TYR A 57 -31.80 -37.50 -8.32
CA TYR A 57 -30.85 -38.57 -8.61
C TYR A 57 -31.52 -39.90 -8.95
N GLU A 58 -32.51 -40.35 -8.18
CA GLU A 58 -33.17 -41.64 -8.41
C GLU A 58 -33.91 -41.68 -9.76
N ASP A 59 -34.70 -40.65 -10.08
CA ASP A 59 -35.40 -40.54 -11.36
C ASP A 59 -34.40 -40.42 -12.54
N TYR A 60 -33.30 -39.70 -12.33
CA TYR A 60 -32.24 -39.53 -13.32
C TYR A 60 -31.48 -40.84 -13.58
N LEU A 61 -31.19 -41.61 -12.53
CA LEU A 61 -30.53 -42.91 -12.61
C LEU A 61 -31.38 -43.93 -13.38
N GLU A 62 -32.70 -43.94 -13.18
CA GLU A 62 -33.61 -44.77 -13.96
C GLU A 62 -33.55 -44.43 -15.46
N LYS A 63 -33.50 -43.14 -15.80
CA LYS A 63 -33.36 -42.71 -17.21
C LYS A 63 -32.05 -43.13 -17.83
N LEU A 64 -30.93 -42.99 -17.13
CA LEU A 64 -29.64 -43.44 -17.64
C LEU A 64 -29.65 -44.94 -17.94
N ARG A 65 -30.27 -45.73 -17.06
CA ARG A 65 -30.42 -47.20 -17.21
C ARG A 65 -31.30 -47.63 -18.39
N GLU A 66 -32.15 -46.75 -18.92
CA GLU A 66 -32.85 -47.04 -20.19
C GLU A 66 -31.87 -47.17 -21.37
N LEU A 67 -30.71 -46.51 -21.30
CA LEU A 67 -29.73 -46.44 -22.39
C LEU A 67 -28.45 -47.22 -22.11
N THR A 68 -27.95 -47.25 -20.88
CA THR A 68 -26.73 -47.97 -20.52
C THR A 68 -26.67 -48.30 -19.02
N ASP A 69 -25.94 -49.34 -18.66
CA ASP A 69 -25.51 -49.53 -17.27
C ASP A 69 -24.47 -48.44 -16.89
N ILE A 70 -24.50 -47.99 -15.63
CA ILE A 70 -23.66 -46.87 -15.16
C ILE A 70 -22.17 -47.22 -15.16
N ASP A 71 -21.84 -48.48 -14.88
CA ASP A 71 -20.48 -49.03 -14.92
C ASP A 71 -19.90 -49.14 -16.34
N LYS A 72 -20.73 -48.92 -17.38
CA LYS A 72 -20.31 -48.89 -18.80
C LYS A 72 -20.13 -47.48 -19.34
N ILE A 73 -20.31 -46.45 -18.53
CA ILE A 73 -20.02 -45.07 -18.93
C ILE A 73 -18.51 -44.85 -18.81
N ASP A 74 -17.84 -44.62 -19.93
CA ASP A 74 -16.38 -44.45 -19.97
C ASP A 74 -15.95 -43.05 -19.50
N TYR A 75 -16.70 -42.03 -19.93
CA TYR A 75 -16.35 -40.63 -19.72
C TYR A 75 -17.56 -39.82 -19.23
N LEU A 76 -17.30 -38.86 -18.34
CA LEU A 76 -18.22 -37.80 -17.97
C LEU A 76 -17.60 -36.45 -18.30
N VAL A 77 -18.20 -35.70 -19.22
CA VAL A 77 -17.84 -34.32 -19.53
C VAL A 77 -18.64 -33.39 -18.62
N VAL A 78 -17.93 -32.58 -17.83
CA VAL A 78 -18.53 -31.58 -16.93
C VAL A 78 -18.12 -30.21 -17.43
N ASN A 79 -19.02 -29.54 -18.15
CA ASN A 79 -18.81 -28.18 -18.64
C ASN A 79 -18.87 -27.14 -17.52
N HIS A 80 -19.58 -27.45 -16.43
CA HIS A 80 -19.81 -26.55 -15.32
C HIS A 80 -20.15 -27.32 -14.02
N THR A 81 -19.67 -26.84 -12.87
CA THR A 81 -19.74 -27.58 -11.59
C THR A 81 -20.83 -27.12 -10.62
N GLU A 82 -21.73 -26.23 -11.02
CA GLU A 82 -22.85 -25.85 -10.13
C GLU A 82 -23.70 -27.08 -9.76
N PRO A 83 -24.18 -27.19 -8.50
CA PRO A 83 -24.75 -28.45 -7.98
C PRO A 83 -26.01 -28.96 -8.68
N ASP A 84 -26.66 -28.15 -9.51
CA ASP A 84 -27.79 -28.56 -10.33
C ASP A 84 -27.40 -29.27 -11.64
N HIS A 85 -26.15 -29.09 -12.09
CA HIS A 85 -25.54 -29.82 -13.21
C HIS A 85 -24.57 -30.90 -12.74
N ALA A 86 -23.85 -30.69 -11.63
CA ALA A 86 -22.86 -31.62 -11.10
C ALA A 86 -23.32 -32.39 -9.84
N GLY A 87 -24.55 -32.18 -9.38
CA GLY A 87 -25.03 -32.72 -8.11
C GLY A 87 -24.97 -34.24 -8.01
N SER A 88 -25.22 -34.96 -9.11
CA SER A 88 -25.24 -36.42 -9.12
C SER A 88 -23.87 -37.07 -9.33
N VAL A 89 -22.80 -36.30 -9.55
CA VAL A 89 -21.47 -36.84 -9.90
C VAL A 89 -20.93 -37.75 -8.80
N GLU A 90 -21.08 -37.36 -7.54
CA GLU A 90 -20.62 -38.14 -6.40
C GLU A 90 -21.24 -39.55 -6.42
N ARG A 91 -22.56 -39.62 -6.63
CA ARG A 91 -23.33 -40.86 -6.64
C ARG A 91 -23.01 -41.73 -7.85
N LEU A 92 -22.71 -41.13 -9.01
CA LEU A 92 -22.25 -41.87 -10.18
C LEU A 92 -20.87 -42.48 -9.96
N LEU A 93 -19.96 -41.79 -9.27
CA LEU A 93 -18.65 -42.34 -8.89
C LEU A 93 -18.75 -43.51 -7.91
N ASP A 94 -19.79 -43.56 -7.06
CA ASP A 94 -20.06 -44.72 -6.20
C ASP A 94 -20.38 -45.98 -7.03
N LEU A 95 -21.12 -45.81 -8.13
CA LEU A 95 -21.53 -46.92 -9.01
C LEU A 95 -20.47 -47.28 -10.05
N ASN A 96 -19.67 -46.29 -10.48
CA ASN A 96 -18.60 -46.47 -11.45
C ASN A 96 -17.33 -45.71 -10.99
N PRO A 97 -16.52 -46.31 -10.10
CA PRO A 97 -15.27 -45.70 -9.64
C PRO A 97 -14.23 -45.49 -10.75
N GLY A 98 -14.39 -46.16 -11.91
CA GLY A 98 -13.50 -46.04 -13.08
C GLY A 98 -13.87 -44.92 -14.04
N LEU A 99 -14.96 -44.20 -13.79
CA LEU A 99 -15.45 -43.10 -14.63
C LEU A 99 -14.39 -42.00 -14.78
N LYS A 100 -14.08 -41.62 -16.03
CA LYS A 100 -13.09 -40.58 -16.33
C LYS A 100 -13.79 -39.25 -16.53
N ILE A 101 -13.50 -38.28 -15.66
CA ILE A 101 -14.12 -36.95 -15.72
C ILE A 101 -13.28 -36.02 -16.58
N ILE A 102 -13.86 -35.46 -17.65
CA ILE A 102 -13.23 -34.49 -18.55
C ILE A 102 -13.80 -33.10 -18.23
N ALA A 103 -12.94 -32.18 -17.80
CA ALA A 103 -13.35 -30.82 -17.47
C ALA A 103 -12.17 -29.83 -17.49
N THR A 104 -12.43 -28.54 -17.34
CA THR A 104 -11.36 -27.53 -17.17
C THR A 104 -10.58 -27.78 -15.88
N GLY A 105 -9.33 -27.29 -15.79
CA GLY A 105 -8.56 -27.40 -14.54
C GLY A 105 -9.27 -26.74 -13.35
N CYS A 106 -10.01 -25.66 -13.58
CA CYS A 106 -10.82 -24.98 -12.57
C CYS A 106 -11.99 -25.86 -12.12
N ALA A 107 -12.74 -26.43 -13.07
CA ALA A 107 -13.85 -27.35 -12.79
C ALA A 107 -13.39 -28.58 -12.00
N LEU A 108 -12.26 -29.19 -12.38
CA LEU A 108 -11.72 -30.34 -11.64
C LEU A 108 -11.35 -29.99 -10.19
N SER A 109 -10.81 -28.79 -9.96
CA SER A 109 -10.53 -28.30 -8.61
C SER A 109 -11.81 -28.09 -7.80
N PHE A 110 -12.85 -27.51 -8.39
CA PHE A 110 -14.14 -27.31 -7.71
C PHE A 110 -14.83 -28.64 -7.43
N LEU A 111 -14.87 -29.52 -8.43
CA LEU A 111 -15.53 -30.81 -8.32
C LEU A 111 -14.88 -31.69 -7.26
N LYS A 112 -13.55 -31.64 -7.10
CA LYS A 112 -12.84 -32.33 -6.01
C LYS A 112 -13.36 -31.93 -4.63
N GLU A 113 -13.62 -30.64 -4.41
CA GLU A 113 -14.19 -30.12 -3.16
C GLU A 113 -15.69 -30.42 -3.04
N ILE A 114 -16.43 -30.49 -4.16
CA ILE A 114 -17.85 -30.87 -4.16
C ILE A 114 -18.02 -32.34 -3.79
N VAL A 115 -17.27 -33.25 -4.43
CA VAL A 115 -17.40 -34.71 -4.19
C VAL A 115 -16.56 -35.21 -3.02
N ASN A 116 -15.66 -34.37 -2.48
CA ASN A 116 -14.79 -34.66 -1.33
C ASN A 116 -13.97 -35.96 -1.46
N ARG A 117 -13.54 -36.30 -2.68
CA ARG A 117 -12.76 -37.51 -2.97
C ARG A 117 -11.91 -37.35 -4.24
N ASP A 118 -10.92 -38.21 -4.41
CA ASP A 118 -10.19 -38.33 -5.67
C ASP A 118 -10.97 -39.15 -6.71
N PHE A 119 -10.81 -38.81 -7.98
CA PHE A 119 -11.39 -39.51 -9.13
C PHE A 119 -10.45 -39.41 -10.34
N CYS A 120 -10.69 -40.25 -11.35
CA CYS A 120 -9.89 -40.20 -12.57
C CYS A 120 -10.28 -38.96 -13.39
N ALA A 121 -9.35 -38.03 -13.59
CA ALA A 121 -9.61 -36.76 -14.25
C ALA A 121 -8.76 -36.56 -15.51
N ILE A 122 -9.33 -35.89 -16.52
CA ILE A 122 -8.69 -35.45 -17.75
C ILE A 122 -8.92 -33.94 -17.84
N ALA A 123 -7.89 -33.16 -17.50
CA ALA A 123 -7.93 -31.71 -17.60
C ALA A 123 -7.80 -31.26 -19.06
N VAL A 124 -8.75 -30.46 -19.55
CA VAL A 124 -8.70 -29.90 -20.91
C VAL A 124 -8.34 -28.42 -20.91
N LYS A 125 -7.67 -28.00 -21.97
CA LYS A 125 -7.30 -26.62 -22.26
C LYS A 125 -8.17 -26.03 -23.36
N ASP A 126 -8.09 -24.71 -23.49
CA ASP A 126 -8.80 -24.00 -24.53
C ASP A 126 -8.42 -24.50 -25.93
N ASN A 127 -9.46 -24.75 -26.73
CA ASN A 127 -9.38 -25.27 -28.10
C ASN A 127 -8.79 -26.68 -28.24
N GLU A 128 -8.60 -27.41 -27.13
CA GLU A 128 -8.11 -28.78 -27.14
C GLU A 128 -9.13 -29.71 -27.81
N LYS A 129 -8.62 -30.71 -28.55
CA LYS A 129 -9.44 -31.73 -29.20
C LYS A 129 -9.10 -33.11 -28.64
N ILE A 130 -10.11 -33.84 -28.19
CA ILE A 130 -9.98 -35.23 -27.77
C ILE A 130 -10.86 -36.09 -28.68
N LYS A 131 -10.25 -37.10 -29.30
CA LYS A 131 -10.97 -38.10 -30.08
C LYS A 131 -11.33 -39.29 -29.22
N ILE A 132 -12.61 -39.63 -29.13
CA ILE A 132 -13.14 -40.79 -28.42
C ILE A 132 -13.96 -41.61 -29.41
N GLY A 133 -13.56 -42.86 -29.65
CA GLY A 133 -14.17 -43.68 -30.68
C GLY A 133 -14.07 -43.04 -32.07
N ASP A 134 -15.22 -42.78 -32.68
CA ASP A 134 -15.37 -42.13 -33.98
C ASP A 134 -15.85 -40.67 -33.88
N ARG A 135 -15.70 -40.03 -32.72
CA ARG A 135 -16.08 -38.62 -32.46
C ARG A 135 -14.95 -37.78 -31.90
N THR A 136 -14.98 -36.50 -32.25
CA THR A 136 -14.01 -35.48 -31.85
C THR A 136 -14.70 -34.43 -30.99
N LEU A 137 -14.30 -34.37 -29.72
CA LEU A 137 -14.74 -33.34 -28.78
C LEU A 137 -13.73 -32.18 -28.80
N ARG A 138 -14.19 -30.98 -29.12
CA ARG A 138 -13.42 -29.74 -29.06
C ARG A 138 -13.91 -28.89 -27.89
N PHE A 139 -13.01 -28.48 -27.00
CA PHE A 139 -13.36 -27.76 -25.78
C PHE A 139 -13.08 -26.26 -25.95
N LEU A 140 -14.04 -25.40 -25.63
CA LEU A 140 -13.89 -23.95 -25.62
C LEU A 140 -13.99 -23.47 -24.18
N VAL A 141 -12.89 -23.01 -23.59
CA VAL A 141 -12.89 -22.48 -22.21
C VAL A 141 -13.47 -21.07 -22.26
N VAL A 142 -14.60 -20.86 -21.58
CA VAL A 142 -15.41 -19.63 -21.62
C VAL A 142 -15.76 -19.18 -20.19
N PRO A 143 -14.76 -18.75 -19.41
CA PRO A 143 -14.92 -18.51 -17.98
C PRO A 143 -15.87 -17.33 -17.72
N ASN A 144 -16.57 -17.41 -16.59
CA ASN A 144 -17.60 -16.48 -16.12
C ASN A 144 -18.86 -16.48 -17.01
N LEU A 145 -19.24 -17.63 -17.59
CA LEU A 145 -20.53 -17.82 -18.27
C LEU A 145 -21.35 -18.96 -17.64
N HIS A 146 -21.61 -18.95 -16.33
CA HIS A 146 -21.51 -17.80 -15.42
C HIS A 146 -20.47 -17.95 -14.29
N TRP A 147 -19.84 -19.12 -14.14
CA TRP A 147 -18.78 -19.35 -13.16
C TRP A 147 -17.38 -19.39 -13.80
N PRO A 148 -16.30 -19.25 -13.00
CA PRO A 148 -14.93 -19.28 -13.52
C PRO A 148 -14.52 -20.58 -14.22
N ASP A 149 -15.25 -21.68 -14.01
CA ASP A 149 -14.92 -23.02 -14.48
C ASP A 149 -15.52 -23.38 -15.84
N THR A 150 -16.49 -22.59 -16.32
CA THR A 150 -17.31 -22.89 -17.49
C THR A 150 -16.49 -23.14 -18.77
N MET A 151 -16.87 -24.18 -19.50
CA MET A 151 -16.46 -24.42 -20.88
C MET A 151 -17.66 -24.81 -21.76
N TYR A 152 -17.50 -24.78 -23.08
CA TYR A 152 -18.40 -25.46 -24.01
C TYR A 152 -17.70 -26.67 -24.61
N THR A 153 -18.49 -27.68 -24.95
CA THR A 153 -18.01 -28.87 -25.66
C THR A 153 -18.67 -28.98 -27.02
N TYR A 154 -17.89 -28.85 -28.09
CA TYR A 154 -18.34 -28.98 -29.47
C TYR A 154 -18.01 -30.38 -30.00
N ILE A 155 -19.02 -31.07 -30.53
CA ILE A 155 -18.90 -32.39 -31.15
C ILE A 155 -18.82 -32.17 -32.65
N GLU A 156 -17.64 -32.34 -33.25
CA GLU A 156 -17.36 -31.86 -34.61
C GLU A 156 -18.18 -32.59 -35.68
N GLU A 157 -18.35 -33.91 -35.56
CA GLU A 157 -19.03 -34.72 -36.57
C GLU A 157 -20.55 -34.50 -36.60
N GLU A 158 -21.18 -34.25 -35.45
CA GLU A 158 -22.62 -33.96 -35.34
C GLU A 158 -22.96 -32.47 -35.38
N GLN A 159 -21.96 -31.58 -35.33
CA GLN A 159 -22.16 -30.14 -35.27
C GLN A 159 -23.01 -29.74 -34.04
N ILE A 160 -22.82 -30.41 -32.90
CA ILE A 160 -23.54 -30.17 -31.65
C ILE A 160 -22.65 -29.36 -30.71
N LEU A 161 -23.20 -28.31 -30.10
CA LEU A 161 -22.54 -27.55 -29.05
C LEU A 161 -23.25 -27.77 -27.70
N VAL A 162 -22.55 -28.32 -26.71
CA VAL A 162 -23.04 -28.43 -25.33
C VAL A 162 -22.55 -27.22 -24.54
N THR A 163 -23.48 -26.43 -23.99
CA THR A 163 -23.18 -25.10 -23.44
C THR A 163 -23.48 -24.93 -21.96
N CYS A 164 -24.11 -25.93 -21.33
CA CYS A 164 -24.66 -25.81 -19.99
C CYS A 164 -25.55 -24.55 -19.89
N ASP A 165 -25.26 -23.61 -19.00
CA ASP A 165 -26.13 -22.45 -18.74
C ASP A 165 -26.28 -21.48 -19.91
N SER A 166 -25.26 -21.35 -20.75
CA SER A 166 -25.36 -20.41 -21.88
C SER A 166 -26.45 -20.84 -22.85
N PHE A 167 -27.26 -19.87 -23.27
CA PHE A 167 -28.48 -20.07 -24.07
C PHE A 167 -29.62 -20.81 -23.35
N GLY A 168 -29.46 -21.08 -22.05
CA GLY A 168 -30.46 -21.73 -21.22
C GLY A 168 -31.69 -20.88 -20.95
N SER A 169 -32.69 -21.53 -20.34
CA SER A 169 -33.94 -20.89 -19.93
C SER A 169 -34.61 -21.72 -18.83
N HIS A 170 -35.15 -21.08 -17.79
CA HIS A 170 -36.05 -21.76 -16.85
C HIS A 170 -37.45 -21.88 -17.48
N TYR A 171 -37.53 -22.76 -18.48
CA TYR A 171 -38.73 -23.10 -19.21
C TYR A 171 -38.91 -24.62 -19.20
N GLY A 172 -39.63 -25.14 -18.21
CA GLY A 172 -39.90 -26.56 -18.06
C GLY A 172 -40.75 -27.08 -19.21
N PHE A 173 -40.16 -27.86 -20.13
CA PHE A 173 -40.81 -28.28 -21.36
C PHE A 173 -40.58 -29.77 -21.66
N GLN A 174 -41.67 -30.52 -21.84
CA GLN A 174 -41.62 -31.99 -21.95
C GLN A 174 -41.09 -32.47 -23.30
N ASP A 175 -41.33 -31.77 -24.41
CA ASP A 175 -40.79 -32.19 -25.72
C ASP A 175 -39.32 -31.82 -25.90
N VAL A 176 -38.75 -31.03 -24.97
CA VAL A 176 -37.37 -30.54 -24.85
C VAL A 176 -36.75 -29.86 -26.08
N LEU A 177 -37.33 -29.92 -27.27
CA LEU A 177 -36.84 -29.27 -28.48
C LEU A 177 -37.47 -27.89 -28.66
N ALA A 178 -36.65 -26.88 -28.97
CA ALA A 178 -37.13 -25.53 -29.25
C ALA A 178 -38.12 -25.50 -30.43
N SER A 179 -37.95 -26.36 -31.44
CA SER A 179 -38.87 -26.50 -32.58
C SER A 179 -40.28 -26.97 -32.21
N LYS A 180 -40.46 -27.53 -31.01
CA LYS A 180 -41.76 -28.00 -30.49
C LYS A 180 -42.45 -26.99 -29.58
N VAL A 181 -41.76 -25.92 -29.17
CA VAL A 181 -42.32 -24.88 -28.31
C VAL A 181 -43.46 -24.17 -29.03
N THR A 182 -44.67 -24.25 -28.47
CA THR A 182 -45.86 -23.59 -29.03
C THR A 182 -46.07 -22.18 -28.46
N ASP A 183 -45.67 -21.94 -27.21
CA ASP A 183 -45.71 -20.63 -26.56
C ASP A 183 -44.35 -19.93 -26.66
N GLN A 184 -44.11 -19.35 -27.83
CA GLN A 184 -42.85 -18.64 -28.13
C GLN A 184 -42.67 -17.38 -27.27
N GLU A 185 -43.76 -16.71 -26.91
CA GLU A 185 -43.70 -15.50 -26.08
C GLU A 185 -43.30 -15.84 -24.64
N GLY A 186 -43.90 -16.88 -24.05
CA GLY A 186 -43.53 -17.40 -22.74
C GLY A 186 -42.07 -17.89 -22.71
N TYR A 187 -41.65 -18.64 -23.73
CA TYR A 187 -40.28 -19.12 -23.82
C TYR A 187 -39.26 -17.97 -23.92
N MET A 188 -39.49 -16.98 -24.77
CA MET A 188 -38.58 -15.83 -24.89
C MET A 188 -38.58 -14.95 -23.65
N ARG A 189 -39.72 -14.82 -22.95
CA ARG A 189 -39.78 -14.13 -21.64
C ARG A 189 -38.92 -14.85 -20.60
N ALA A 190 -39.07 -16.17 -20.46
CA ALA A 190 -38.26 -16.97 -19.54
C ALA A 190 -36.76 -16.90 -19.90
N THR A 191 -36.44 -16.92 -21.20
CA THR A 191 -35.06 -16.84 -21.71
C THR A 191 -34.45 -15.46 -21.43
N LYS A 192 -35.21 -14.37 -21.62
CA LYS A 192 -34.75 -13.02 -21.28
C LYS A 192 -34.50 -12.87 -19.78
N TYR A 193 -35.40 -13.38 -18.96
CA TYR A 193 -35.27 -13.33 -17.50
C TYR A 193 -34.05 -14.15 -17.02
N TYR A 194 -33.88 -15.37 -17.56
CA TYR A 194 -32.70 -16.19 -17.32
C TYR A 194 -31.42 -15.44 -17.71
N PHE A 195 -31.39 -14.86 -18.91
CA PHE A 195 -30.28 -14.03 -19.36
C PHE A 195 -30.00 -12.89 -18.38
N ASP A 196 -30.99 -12.08 -18.01
CA ASP A 196 -30.78 -10.90 -17.15
C ASP A 196 -30.21 -11.25 -15.78
N CYS A 197 -30.65 -12.38 -15.21
CA CYS A 197 -30.21 -12.82 -13.90
C CYS A 197 -28.84 -13.52 -13.91
N ILE A 198 -28.55 -14.33 -14.93
CA ILE A 198 -27.39 -15.24 -14.92
C ILE A 198 -26.28 -14.74 -15.85
N ILE A 199 -26.60 -14.45 -17.11
CA ILE A 199 -25.60 -14.09 -18.14
C ILE A 199 -25.39 -12.57 -18.24
N GLY A 200 -26.39 -11.77 -17.88
CA GLY A 200 -26.44 -10.31 -17.96
C GLY A 200 -25.29 -9.59 -17.22
N PRO A 201 -24.80 -10.09 -16.08
CA PRO A 201 -23.58 -9.55 -15.45
C PRO A 201 -22.29 -9.78 -16.24
N PHE A 202 -22.28 -10.69 -17.22
CA PHE A 202 -21.10 -11.18 -17.92
C PHE A 202 -21.13 -10.90 -19.44
N LYS A 203 -21.91 -9.91 -19.89
CA LYS A 203 -22.08 -9.53 -21.31
C LYS A 203 -20.77 -9.47 -22.12
N PRO A 204 -19.65 -8.88 -21.63
CA PRO A 204 -18.40 -8.87 -22.40
C PRO A 204 -17.79 -10.26 -22.62
N PHE A 205 -17.97 -11.18 -21.68
CA PHE A 205 -17.53 -12.57 -21.84
C PHE A 205 -18.43 -13.29 -22.84
N MET A 206 -19.74 -13.02 -22.81
CA MET A 206 -20.69 -13.63 -23.73
C MET A 206 -20.47 -13.16 -25.18
N LEU A 207 -20.19 -11.88 -25.41
CA LEU A 207 -19.84 -11.38 -26.75
C LEU A 207 -18.60 -12.08 -27.33
N LYS A 208 -17.57 -12.32 -26.51
CA LYS A 208 -16.38 -13.08 -26.93
C LYS A 208 -16.71 -14.55 -27.21
N ALA A 209 -17.58 -15.16 -26.41
CA ALA A 209 -18.02 -16.53 -26.66
C ALA A 209 -18.82 -16.63 -27.97
N LEU A 210 -19.74 -15.69 -28.22
CA LEU A 210 -20.52 -15.57 -29.46
C LEU A 210 -19.60 -15.46 -30.68
N GLU A 211 -18.59 -14.58 -30.65
CA GLU A 211 -17.60 -14.45 -31.72
C GLU A 211 -16.93 -15.78 -32.06
N ARG A 212 -16.51 -16.53 -31.03
CA ARG A 212 -15.81 -17.81 -31.20
C ARG A 212 -16.72 -18.91 -31.74
N ILE A 213 -17.96 -19.01 -31.27
CA ILE A 213 -18.86 -20.08 -31.71
C ILE A 213 -19.46 -19.80 -33.10
N ARG A 214 -19.47 -18.55 -33.56
CA ARG A 214 -19.87 -18.21 -34.95
C ARG A 214 -18.90 -18.76 -36.00
N GLU A 215 -17.67 -19.08 -35.63
CA GLU A 215 -16.70 -19.75 -36.50
C GLU A 215 -16.95 -21.26 -36.64
N LEU A 216 -17.85 -21.82 -35.81
CA LEU A 216 -18.21 -23.23 -35.82
C LEU A 216 -19.44 -23.46 -36.68
N ASP A 217 -19.49 -24.64 -37.32
CA ASP A 217 -20.70 -25.11 -37.99
C ASP A 217 -21.60 -25.76 -36.94
N ILE A 218 -22.64 -25.05 -36.47
CA ILE A 218 -23.50 -25.48 -35.37
C ILE A 218 -24.89 -25.78 -35.91
N SER A 219 -25.32 -27.03 -35.75
CA SER A 219 -26.66 -27.49 -36.12
C SER A 219 -27.59 -27.70 -34.92
N MET A 220 -27.05 -27.73 -33.70
CA MET A 220 -27.81 -27.91 -32.46
C MET A 220 -27.03 -27.36 -31.25
N ILE A 221 -27.72 -26.66 -30.34
CA ILE A 221 -27.16 -26.24 -29.04
C ILE A 221 -27.90 -26.95 -27.91
N CYS A 222 -27.15 -27.72 -27.14
CA CYS A 222 -27.58 -28.52 -26.00
C CYS A 222 -27.29 -27.76 -24.70
N THR A 223 -28.31 -27.09 -24.18
CA THR A 223 -28.25 -26.27 -22.95
C THR A 223 -28.39 -27.14 -21.69
N GLY A 224 -28.03 -26.62 -20.52
CA GLY A 224 -28.26 -27.25 -19.21
C GLY A 224 -29.69 -27.04 -18.69
N HIS A 225 -30.37 -25.99 -19.16
CA HIS A 225 -31.75 -25.68 -18.80
C HIS A 225 -32.61 -25.31 -20.00
N GLY A 226 -33.87 -25.73 -19.95
CA GLY A 226 -34.89 -25.40 -20.93
C GLY A 226 -34.75 -26.20 -22.22
N PRO A 227 -35.41 -25.74 -23.30
CA PRO A 227 -35.35 -26.41 -24.59
C PRO A 227 -33.95 -26.43 -25.22
N VAL A 228 -33.58 -27.57 -25.81
CA VAL A 228 -32.47 -27.75 -26.75
C VAL A 228 -32.77 -26.97 -28.03
N LEU A 229 -31.81 -26.17 -28.48
CA LEU A 229 -31.96 -25.36 -29.69
C LEU A 229 -31.64 -26.20 -30.93
N ASP A 230 -32.67 -26.81 -31.51
CA ASP A 230 -32.61 -27.58 -32.75
C ASP A 230 -33.05 -26.78 -33.99
N THR A 231 -33.51 -25.55 -33.77
CA THR A 231 -33.92 -24.60 -34.82
C THR A 231 -33.61 -23.18 -34.39
N ASN A 232 -33.65 -22.23 -35.34
CA ASN A 232 -33.51 -20.79 -35.07
C ASN A 232 -32.24 -20.44 -34.25
N ILE A 233 -31.15 -21.17 -34.47
CA ILE A 233 -29.88 -20.96 -33.73
C ILE A 233 -29.36 -19.55 -34.00
N ASP A 234 -29.29 -19.13 -35.26
CA ASP A 234 -28.87 -17.76 -35.62
C ASP A 234 -29.72 -16.69 -34.95
N PHE A 235 -31.04 -16.91 -34.85
CA PHE A 235 -31.92 -15.99 -34.14
C PHE A 235 -31.51 -15.87 -32.66
N MET A 236 -31.29 -17.00 -31.97
CA MET A 236 -30.87 -16.98 -30.57
C MET A 236 -29.51 -16.32 -30.38
N LEU A 237 -28.53 -16.63 -31.24
CA LEU A 237 -27.20 -16.01 -31.20
C LEU A 237 -27.29 -14.49 -31.40
N ASN A 238 -28.07 -14.04 -32.39
CA ASN A 238 -28.30 -12.62 -32.66
C ASN A 238 -29.04 -11.93 -31.49
N THR A 239 -30.01 -12.60 -30.88
CA THR A 239 -30.74 -12.09 -29.71
C THR A 239 -29.82 -11.91 -28.51
N TYR A 240 -28.97 -12.90 -28.21
CA TYR A 240 -27.98 -12.78 -27.14
C TYR A 240 -26.95 -11.69 -27.44
N GLU A 241 -26.51 -11.56 -28.69
CA GLU A 241 -25.63 -10.47 -29.12
C GLU A 241 -26.28 -9.10 -28.91
N GLU A 242 -27.55 -8.94 -29.31
CA GLU A 242 -28.34 -7.73 -29.08
C GLU A 242 -28.47 -7.41 -27.58
N TRP A 243 -28.84 -8.39 -26.75
CA TRP A 243 -28.99 -8.19 -25.30
C TRP A 243 -27.66 -7.89 -24.60
N CYS A 244 -26.55 -8.39 -25.13
CA CYS A 244 -25.20 -8.08 -24.66
C CYS A 244 -24.67 -6.74 -25.16
N THR A 245 -25.14 -6.27 -26.32
CA THR A 245 -24.70 -5.02 -26.94
C THR A 245 -25.29 -3.83 -26.21
N VAL A 246 -24.56 -3.37 -25.20
CA VAL A 246 -24.89 -2.14 -24.46
C VAL A 246 -24.24 -0.96 -25.17
N VAL A 247 -25.01 -0.26 -26.01
CA VAL A 247 -24.55 0.99 -26.64
C VAL A 247 -24.66 2.11 -25.61
N ASN A 248 -23.54 2.75 -25.29
CA ASN A 248 -23.57 3.94 -24.44
C ASN A 248 -24.34 5.06 -25.16
N PRO A 249 -25.49 5.54 -24.63
CA PRO A 249 -26.27 6.60 -25.28
C PRO A 249 -25.56 7.96 -25.24
N ASN A 250 -24.52 8.11 -24.40
CA ASN A 250 -23.76 9.34 -24.28
C ASN A 250 -22.86 9.56 -25.50
N LYS A 251 -23.01 10.70 -26.17
CA LYS A 251 -22.19 11.10 -27.33
C LYS A 251 -20.85 11.73 -26.95
N LYS A 252 -20.69 12.10 -25.67
CA LYS A 252 -19.50 12.71 -25.09
C LYS A 252 -19.10 11.93 -23.85
N LYS A 253 -17.87 12.15 -23.36
CA LYS A 253 -17.49 11.69 -22.02
C LYS A 253 -18.44 12.31 -21.01
N THR A 254 -19.06 11.49 -20.17
CA THR A 254 -20.09 11.94 -19.22
C THR A 254 -19.67 11.69 -17.78
N VAL A 255 -19.78 12.73 -16.95
CA VAL A 255 -19.61 12.66 -15.49
C VAL A 255 -20.96 12.81 -14.80
N ILE A 256 -21.29 11.87 -13.93
CA ILE A 256 -22.51 11.88 -13.13
C ILE A 256 -22.17 12.20 -11.67
N ILE A 257 -22.82 13.22 -11.12
CA ILE A 257 -22.57 13.73 -9.77
C ILE A 257 -23.84 13.63 -8.91
N PRO A 258 -24.15 12.45 -8.35
CA PRO A 258 -25.19 12.32 -7.34
C PRO A 258 -24.69 12.90 -6.01
N TYR A 259 -25.46 13.81 -5.41
CA TYR A 259 -25.12 14.41 -4.12
C TYR A 259 -26.31 14.49 -3.16
N VAL A 260 -26.02 14.59 -1.87
CA VAL A 260 -26.96 15.01 -0.83
C VAL A 260 -26.38 16.21 -0.10
N SER A 261 -27.21 17.13 0.38
CA SER A 261 -26.75 18.33 1.09
C SER A 261 -27.72 18.72 2.19
N ALA A 262 -27.29 18.65 3.46
CA ALA A 262 -28.14 19.00 4.60
C ALA A 262 -28.28 20.53 4.80
N TYR A 263 -27.20 21.28 4.57
CA TYR A 263 -27.14 22.73 4.82
C TYR A 263 -26.70 23.53 3.58
N GLY A 264 -26.80 22.95 2.38
CA GLY A 264 -26.38 23.58 1.12
C GLY A 264 -24.86 23.58 0.86
N TYR A 265 -24.02 23.11 1.79
CA TYR A 265 -22.57 23.17 1.63
C TYR A 265 -22.02 22.14 0.64
N THR A 266 -22.49 20.89 0.70
CA THR A 266 -22.07 19.86 -0.26
C THR A 266 -22.59 20.18 -1.67
N GLU A 267 -23.80 20.74 -1.77
CA GLU A 267 -24.35 21.28 -3.01
C GLU A 267 -23.46 22.39 -3.60
N ALA A 268 -23.06 23.37 -2.80
CA ALA A 268 -22.16 24.42 -3.25
C ALA A 268 -20.80 23.88 -3.76
N LEU A 269 -20.29 22.79 -3.17
CA LEU A 269 -19.11 22.10 -3.70
C LEU A 269 -19.41 21.42 -5.03
N ALA A 270 -20.55 20.75 -5.17
CA ALA A 270 -20.97 20.06 -6.39
C ALA A 270 -21.02 21.03 -7.58
N GLU A 271 -21.57 22.23 -7.38
CA GLU A 271 -21.65 23.30 -8.41
C GLU A 271 -20.26 23.74 -8.89
N ILE A 272 -19.32 23.93 -7.96
CA ILE A 272 -17.98 24.41 -8.26
C ILE A 272 -17.14 23.32 -8.93
N ILE A 273 -17.22 22.09 -8.44
CA ILE A 273 -16.56 20.92 -9.02
C ILE A 273 -17.09 20.70 -10.45
N THR A 274 -18.40 20.83 -10.66
CA THR A 274 -19.03 20.76 -11.99
C THR A 274 -18.41 21.78 -12.94
N LYS A 275 -18.19 23.01 -12.48
CA LYS A 275 -17.53 24.04 -13.28
C LYS A 275 -16.08 23.67 -13.62
N GLY A 276 -15.32 23.18 -12.64
CA GLY A 276 -13.94 22.71 -12.85
C GLY A 276 -13.85 21.63 -13.93
N ILE A 277 -14.73 20.62 -13.87
CA ILE A 277 -14.76 19.53 -14.86
C ILE A 277 -15.09 20.06 -16.25
N LYS A 278 -16.11 20.91 -16.39
CA LYS A 278 -16.49 21.48 -17.70
C LYS A 278 -15.37 22.35 -18.29
N ASP A 279 -14.68 23.12 -17.47
CA ASP A 279 -13.55 23.95 -17.91
C ASP A 279 -12.33 23.11 -18.31
N SER A 280 -12.26 21.85 -17.87
CA SER A 280 -11.19 20.94 -18.25
C SER A 280 -11.31 20.47 -19.70
N GLY A 281 -12.49 20.43 -20.33
CA GLY A 281 -12.61 19.96 -21.72
C GLY A 281 -14.03 19.57 -22.12
N ASP A 282 -14.16 18.86 -23.24
CA ASP A 282 -15.47 18.48 -23.78
C ASP A 282 -16.10 17.30 -23.00
N ILE A 283 -16.55 17.58 -21.78
CA ILE A 283 -17.17 16.63 -20.86
C ILE A 283 -18.60 17.11 -20.55
N GLU A 284 -19.58 16.22 -20.71
CA GLU A 284 -20.93 16.46 -20.23
C GLU A 284 -21.01 16.14 -18.74
N VAL A 285 -21.54 17.05 -17.93
CA VAL A 285 -21.67 16.84 -16.48
C VAL A 285 -23.12 17.02 -16.08
N ARG A 286 -23.67 16.02 -15.40
CA ARG A 286 -25.04 16.01 -14.85
C ARG A 286 -24.98 15.76 -13.35
N SER A 287 -25.63 16.62 -12.58
CA SER A 287 -25.63 16.57 -11.12
C SER A 287 -27.06 16.34 -10.60
N TYR A 288 -27.20 15.49 -9.59
CA TYR A 288 -28.49 15.06 -9.06
C TYR A 288 -28.53 15.23 -7.55
N ASP A 289 -29.46 16.05 -7.06
CA ASP A 289 -29.80 16.06 -5.63
C ASP A 289 -30.63 14.81 -5.32
N MET A 290 -30.01 13.84 -4.64
CA MET A 290 -30.61 12.55 -4.31
C MET A 290 -31.70 12.64 -3.25
N VAL A 291 -31.99 13.82 -2.70
CA VAL A 291 -33.21 14.05 -1.90
C VAL A 291 -34.46 14.11 -2.79
N THR A 292 -34.32 14.55 -4.04
CA THR A 292 -35.45 14.79 -4.95
C THR A 292 -35.39 14.01 -6.27
N ALA A 293 -34.21 13.55 -6.67
CA ALA A 293 -34.00 12.79 -7.90
C ALA A 293 -34.57 11.36 -7.81
N ASP A 294 -35.01 10.83 -8.96
CA ASP A 294 -35.41 9.43 -9.09
C ASP A 294 -34.18 8.51 -9.05
N GLN A 295 -34.12 7.63 -8.05
CA GLN A 295 -32.97 6.75 -7.85
C GLN A 295 -32.75 5.77 -9.01
N GLY A 296 -33.83 5.23 -9.59
CA GLY A 296 -33.74 4.27 -10.68
C GLY A 296 -33.10 4.89 -11.92
N LYS A 297 -33.52 6.11 -12.27
CA LYS A 297 -32.94 6.88 -13.37
C LYS A 297 -31.46 7.20 -13.14
N VAL A 298 -31.07 7.57 -11.91
CA VAL A 298 -29.66 7.85 -11.60
C VAL A 298 -28.82 6.58 -11.71
N LEU A 299 -29.30 5.43 -11.23
CA LEU A 299 -28.61 4.14 -11.39
C LEU A 299 -28.38 3.78 -12.87
N GLU A 300 -29.36 4.04 -13.73
CA GLU A 300 -29.20 3.87 -15.17
C GLU A 300 -28.08 4.75 -15.73
N GLU A 301 -28.04 6.04 -15.36
CA GLU A 301 -26.98 6.95 -15.82
C GLU A 301 -25.59 6.56 -15.30
N LEU A 302 -25.48 6.04 -14.06
CA LEU A 302 -24.22 5.55 -13.51
C LEU A 302 -23.64 4.39 -14.33
N GLY A 303 -24.50 3.55 -14.92
CA GLY A 303 -24.07 2.47 -15.82
C GLY A 303 -23.33 2.99 -17.05
N PHE A 304 -23.77 4.13 -17.59
CA PHE A 304 -23.24 4.75 -18.81
C PHE A 304 -22.22 5.87 -18.58
N ALA A 305 -21.99 6.25 -17.33
CA ALA A 305 -21.01 7.28 -16.97
C ALA A 305 -19.57 6.84 -17.27
N ASP A 306 -18.73 7.76 -17.72
CA ASP A 306 -17.28 7.56 -17.78
C ASP A 306 -16.61 7.94 -16.45
N GLY A 307 -17.18 8.93 -15.75
CA GLY A 307 -16.74 9.40 -14.44
C GLY A 307 -17.90 9.54 -13.45
N ILE A 308 -17.66 9.26 -12.17
CA ILE A 308 -18.69 9.35 -11.12
C ILE A 308 -18.13 10.12 -9.90
N LEU A 309 -18.86 11.10 -9.38
CA LEU A 309 -18.49 11.82 -8.16
C LEU A 309 -19.64 11.82 -7.15
N PHE A 310 -19.49 11.06 -6.06
CA PHE A 310 -20.51 10.99 -5.01
C PHE A 310 -20.35 12.13 -3.99
N GLY A 311 -21.36 12.99 -3.88
CA GLY A 311 -21.41 14.09 -2.92
C GLY A 311 -22.16 13.72 -1.63
N THR A 312 -21.50 13.69 -0.48
CA THR A 312 -22.17 13.34 0.79
C THR A 312 -21.64 14.14 1.98
N PRO A 313 -22.50 14.74 2.83
CA PRO A 313 -22.04 15.28 4.09
C PRO A 313 -21.80 14.14 5.10
N THR A 314 -21.21 14.46 6.24
CA THR A 314 -21.13 13.52 7.37
C THR A 314 -22.20 13.83 8.42
N ILE A 315 -23.06 12.84 8.72
CA ILE A 315 -24.05 12.91 9.80
C ILE A 315 -23.93 11.65 10.64
N VAL A 316 -23.72 11.81 11.96
CA VAL A 316 -23.53 10.71 12.92
C VAL A 316 -22.43 9.73 12.47
N GLY A 317 -21.32 10.29 11.99
CA GLY A 317 -20.16 9.50 11.55
C GLY A 317 -20.35 8.74 10.24
N GLU A 318 -21.37 9.08 9.44
CA GLU A 318 -21.67 8.34 8.21
C GLU A 318 -22.02 9.21 7.00
N ALA A 319 -21.86 8.61 5.81
CA ALA A 319 -22.46 9.07 4.56
C ALA A 319 -23.98 8.86 4.61
N LEU A 320 -24.71 9.73 3.92
CA LEU A 320 -26.17 9.67 3.94
C LEU A 320 -26.75 8.53 3.10
N LYS A 321 -27.85 7.96 3.60
CA LYS A 321 -28.56 6.80 3.03
C LYS A 321 -28.74 6.88 1.50
N PRO A 322 -29.17 7.99 0.87
CA PRO A 322 -29.35 8.01 -0.58
C PRO A 322 -28.08 7.72 -1.38
N ILE A 323 -26.90 8.10 -0.85
CA ILE A 323 -25.61 7.80 -1.47
C ILE A 323 -25.20 6.34 -1.21
N TRP A 324 -25.50 5.82 -0.02
CA TRP A 324 -25.31 4.39 0.27
C TRP A 324 -26.19 3.50 -0.61
N ASP A 325 -27.45 3.85 -0.81
CA ASP A 325 -28.38 3.10 -1.65
C ASP A 325 -27.83 2.99 -3.08
N LEU A 326 -27.33 4.08 -3.67
CA LEU A 326 -26.69 4.03 -4.99
C LEU A 326 -25.44 3.12 -5.01
N THR A 327 -24.53 3.28 -4.06
CA THR A 327 -23.25 2.54 -4.05
C THR A 327 -23.40 1.06 -3.67
N THR A 328 -24.50 0.68 -3.02
CA THR A 328 -24.85 -0.71 -2.72
C THR A 328 -25.64 -1.38 -3.85
N SER A 329 -26.35 -0.60 -4.68
CA SER A 329 -27.07 -1.09 -5.87
C SER A 329 -26.19 -1.24 -7.12
N ILE A 330 -24.92 -0.87 -7.08
CA ILE A 330 -23.95 -1.08 -8.16
C ILE A 330 -22.93 -2.17 -7.78
N PHE A 331 -22.35 -2.82 -8.79
CA PHE A 331 -21.38 -3.91 -8.61
C PHE A 331 -20.17 -3.81 -9.55
N ALA A 332 -19.07 -4.44 -9.14
CA ALA A 332 -17.76 -4.31 -9.79
C ALA A 332 -17.70 -4.83 -11.23
N GLY A 333 -18.48 -5.86 -11.57
CA GLY A 333 -18.50 -6.42 -12.93
C GLY A 333 -18.94 -5.42 -14.00
N THR A 334 -19.94 -4.58 -13.68
CA THR A 334 -20.46 -3.56 -14.61
C THR A 334 -19.79 -2.20 -14.45
N HIS A 335 -19.46 -1.80 -13.22
CA HIS A 335 -19.02 -0.42 -12.93
C HIS A 335 -17.52 -0.30 -12.66
N GLY A 336 -16.81 -1.41 -12.50
CA GLY A 336 -15.37 -1.42 -12.26
C GLY A 336 -14.59 -0.75 -13.40
N GLY A 337 -13.43 -0.18 -13.08
CA GLY A 337 -12.57 0.54 -14.02
C GLY A 337 -13.00 1.96 -14.37
N LYS A 338 -14.28 2.35 -14.14
CA LYS A 338 -14.74 3.74 -14.30
C LYS A 338 -13.99 4.67 -13.35
N LEU A 339 -13.74 5.91 -13.77
CA LEU A 339 -13.11 6.91 -12.90
C LEU A 339 -14.12 7.34 -11.84
N ALA A 340 -13.77 7.24 -10.56
CA ALA A 340 -14.70 7.59 -9.50
C ALA A 340 -14.00 8.25 -8.31
N SER A 341 -14.70 9.17 -7.64
CA SER A 341 -14.29 9.67 -6.33
C SER A 341 -15.52 10.19 -5.55
N ALA A 342 -15.29 10.77 -4.38
CA ALA A 342 -16.31 11.33 -3.51
C ALA A 342 -15.91 12.71 -2.99
N PHE A 343 -16.89 13.52 -2.59
CA PHE A 343 -16.66 14.82 -1.99
C PHE A 343 -17.76 15.19 -1.00
N GLY A 344 -17.51 16.19 -0.16
CA GLY A 344 -18.57 16.75 0.68
C GLY A 344 -18.10 17.56 1.87
N SER A 345 -19.08 18.11 2.58
CA SER A 345 -18.85 18.93 3.77
C SER A 345 -19.08 18.17 5.08
N TYR A 346 -18.36 18.52 6.14
CA TYR A 346 -18.51 17.88 7.46
C TYR A 346 -18.36 18.88 8.61
N GLY A 347 -18.87 18.54 9.80
CA GLY A 347 -18.74 19.39 10.99
C GLY A 347 -17.46 19.13 11.80
N TRP A 348 -17.34 17.91 12.34
CA TRP A 348 -16.22 17.54 13.22
C TRP A 348 -15.52 16.24 12.82
N SER A 349 -16.25 15.17 12.48
CA SER A 349 -15.67 13.82 12.35
C SER A 349 -15.32 13.40 10.91
N GLY A 350 -16.16 13.72 9.91
CA GLY A 350 -15.78 13.74 8.48
C GLY A 350 -15.61 12.40 7.77
N GLU A 351 -16.22 11.33 8.27
CA GLU A 351 -16.09 9.96 7.77
C GLU A 351 -16.86 9.66 6.47
N GLY A 352 -17.91 10.43 6.16
CA GLY A 352 -18.82 10.11 5.06
C GLY A 352 -18.11 9.96 3.70
N VAL A 353 -17.20 10.88 3.36
CA VAL A 353 -16.42 10.79 2.12
C VAL A 353 -15.47 9.58 2.14
N PRO A 354 -14.61 9.37 3.17
CA PRO A 354 -13.78 8.17 3.30
C PRO A 354 -14.53 6.85 3.15
N HIS A 355 -15.71 6.72 3.75
CA HIS A 355 -16.50 5.49 3.64
C HIS A 355 -16.92 5.21 2.20
N ILE A 356 -17.34 6.24 1.46
CA ILE A 356 -17.67 6.09 0.04
C ILE A 356 -16.41 5.77 -0.76
N ILE A 357 -15.28 6.41 -0.51
CA ILE A 357 -14.00 6.08 -1.17
C ILE A 357 -13.65 4.60 -1.01
N GLU A 358 -13.74 4.06 0.20
CA GLU A 358 -13.48 2.62 0.44
C GLU A 358 -14.49 1.73 -0.29
N ARG A 359 -15.77 2.12 -0.35
CA ARG A 359 -16.78 1.41 -1.13
C ARG A 359 -16.45 1.42 -2.64
N LEU A 360 -15.99 2.54 -3.19
CA LEU A 360 -15.59 2.64 -4.61
C LEU A 360 -14.39 1.74 -4.93
N LYS A 361 -13.43 1.61 -3.99
CA LYS A 361 -12.30 0.66 -4.10
C LYS A 361 -12.79 -0.79 -4.11
N GLN A 362 -13.74 -1.15 -3.24
CA GLN A 362 -14.37 -2.49 -3.25
C GLN A 362 -15.07 -2.81 -4.58
N LEU A 363 -15.64 -1.79 -5.23
CA LEU A 363 -16.25 -1.88 -6.55
C LEU A 363 -15.23 -1.91 -7.71
N ARG A 364 -13.93 -1.94 -7.41
CA ARG A 364 -12.82 -1.96 -8.39
C ARG A 364 -12.85 -0.78 -9.36
N MET A 365 -13.33 0.37 -8.92
CA MET A 365 -13.29 1.62 -9.71
C MET A 365 -11.88 2.23 -9.69
N ARG A 366 -11.56 3.08 -10.68
CA ARG A 366 -10.33 3.86 -10.69
C ARG A 366 -10.51 5.07 -9.78
N VAL A 367 -10.00 4.97 -8.56
CA VAL A 367 -10.09 6.02 -7.53
C VAL A 367 -8.74 6.73 -7.40
N PRO A 368 -8.57 7.94 -7.96
CA PRO A 368 -7.26 8.60 -8.07
C PRO A 368 -6.83 9.38 -6.82
N ASP A 369 -7.73 9.55 -5.85
CA ASP A 369 -7.54 10.40 -4.67
C ASP A 369 -8.40 9.89 -3.48
N ASP A 370 -8.18 10.48 -2.30
CA ASP A 370 -8.92 10.13 -1.07
C ASP A 370 -10.22 10.94 -0.88
N GLY A 371 -10.72 11.56 -1.95
CA GLY A 371 -11.90 12.41 -1.96
C GLY A 371 -11.68 13.83 -1.41
N PHE A 372 -12.57 14.74 -1.79
CA PHE A 372 -12.49 16.16 -1.45
C PHE A 372 -13.41 16.53 -0.28
N ARG A 373 -12.85 17.05 0.82
CA ARG A 373 -13.60 17.35 2.05
C ARG A 373 -13.41 18.77 2.52
N VAL A 374 -14.49 19.42 2.91
CA VAL A 374 -14.48 20.77 3.49
C VAL A 374 -15.17 20.78 4.85
N ARG A 375 -14.57 21.47 5.82
CA ARG A 375 -15.17 21.61 7.15
C ARG A 375 -16.14 22.79 7.16
N PHE A 376 -17.40 22.53 7.51
CA PHE A 376 -18.51 23.48 7.49
C PHE A 376 -18.68 24.15 6.10
N LYS A 377 -18.89 25.47 6.08
CA LYS A 377 -19.22 26.25 4.89
C LYS A 377 -17.96 26.52 4.07
N PRO A 378 -17.93 26.22 2.75
CA PRO A 378 -16.77 26.50 1.91
C PRO A 378 -16.48 28.00 1.81
N GLY A 379 -15.28 28.39 2.26
CA GLY A 379 -14.66 29.71 2.13
C GLY A 379 -14.06 29.93 0.74
N GLU A 380 -13.36 31.04 0.54
CA GLU A 380 -12.80 31.39 -0.78
C GLU A 380 -11.74 30.39 -1.26
N VAL A 381 -10.85 29.96 -0.37
CA VAL A 381 -9.82 28.95 -0.65
C VAL A 381 -10.45 27.59 -0.99
N ASP A 382 -11.42 27.12 -0.18
CA ASP A 382 -12.10 25.85 -0.42
C ASP A 382 -12.80 25.81 -1.79
N ARG A 383 -13.26 26.97 -2.28
CA ARG A 383 -13.90 27.08 -3.61
C ARG A 383 -12.87 27.00 -4.73
N ILE A 384 -11.67 27.55 -4.54
CA ILE A 384 -10.56 27.40 -5.50
C ILE A 384 -10.14 25.93 -5.54
N ASP A 385 -9.94 25.31 -4.38
CA ASP A 385 -9.53 23.91 -4.28
C ASP A 385 -10.60 22.96 -4.86
N ALA A 386 -11.89 23.22 -4.60
CA ALA A 386 -12.99 22.46 -5.20
C ALA A 386 -13.02 22.58 -6.73
N TYR A 387 -12.72 23.77 -7.26
CA TYR A 387 -12.64 23.99 -8.70
C TYR A 387 -11.45 23.21 -9.29
N GLU A 388 -10.28 23.28 -8.67
CA GLU A 388 -9.09 22.54 -9.11
C GLU A 388 -9.29 21.03 -9.01
N TYR A 389 -9.94 20.55 -7.96
CA TYR A 389 -10.32 19.16 -7.79
C TYR A 389 -11.18 18.67 -8.97
N GLY A 390 -12.23 19.42 -9.33
CA GLY A 390 -13.04 19.12 -10.52
C GLY A 390 -12.25 19.19 -11.83
N TYR A 391 -11.38 20.19 -11.99
CA TYR A 391 -10.54 20.35 -13.18
C TYR A 391 -9.57 19.17 -13.36
N ASN A 392 -8.95 18.72 -12.28
CA ASN A 392 -8.07 17.56 -12.24
C ASN A 392 -8.83 16.28 -12.59
N PHE A 393 -10.01 16.07 -12.01
CA PHE A 393 -10.85 14.92 -12.31
C PHE A 393 -11.19 14.86 -13.81
N GLY A 394 -11.56 15.99 -14.42
CA GLY A 394 -11.83 16.06 -15.86
C GLY A 394 -10.58 15.85 -16.73
N CYS A 395 -9.40 16.34 -16.32
CA CYS A 395 -8.15 16.04 -17.02
C CYS A 395 -7.80 14.55 -16.99
N LEU A 396 -7.98 13.90 -15.84
CA LEU A 396 -7.78 12.45 -15.68
C LEU A 396 -8.76 11.65 -16.55
N LEU A 397 -10.00 12.10 -16.68
CA LEU A 397 -11.01 11.43 -17.52
C LEU A 397 -10.70 11.52 -19.02
N LEU A 398 -10.06 12.62 -19.44
CA LEU A 398 -9.65 12.87 -20.82
C LEU A 398 -8.23 12.36 -21.12
N ASP A 399 -7.57 11.69 -20.17
CA ASP A 399 -6.19 11.22 -20.25
C ASP A 399 -5.22 12.31 -20.77
N LYS A 400 -5.37 13.54 -20.26
CA LYS A 400 -4.53 14.67 -20.64
C LYS A 400 -3.78 15.26 -19.45
N GLU A 401 -2.60 15.80 -19.72
CA GLU A 401 -1.85 16.55 -18.71
C GLU A 401 -2.62 17.81 -18.31
N ASN A 402 -2.66 18.07 -17.00
CA ASN A 402 -3.20 19.34 -16.50
C ASN A 402 -2.11 20.42 -16.68
N PRO A 403 -2.30 21.43 -17.56
CA PRO A 403 -1.32 22.50 -17.74
C PRO A 403 -1.23 23.45 -16.53
N LYS A 404 -2.19 23.40 -15.61
CA LYS A 404 -2.18 24.06 -14.30
C LYS A 404 -1.59 23.18 -13.21
N LYS A 405 -1.00 22.02 -13.54
CA LYS A 405 -0.29 21.16 -12.60
C LYS A 405 1.03 21.82 -12.18
N THR A 406 0.91 22.93 -11.45
CA THR A 406 1.88 23.29 -10.41
C THR A 406 1.61 22.42 -9.19
N GLY A 407 1.52 21.12 -9.42
CA GLY A 407 1.45 20.14 -8.35
C GLY A 407 2.87 19.83 -7.93
N ALA A 408 3.48 20.75 -7.18
CA ALA A 408 4.50 20.38 -6.22
C ALA A 408 4.04 19.10 -5.53
N ARG A 409 4.91 18.09 -5.40
CA ARG A 409 4.58 16.95 -4.54
C ARG A 409 4.26 17.58 -3.19
N LYS A 410 3.04 17.40 -2.67
CA LYS A 410 2.74 17.88 -1.32
C LYS A 410 3.57 17.00 -0.40
N LEU A 411 4.77 17.47 -0.08
CA LEU A 411 5.68 16.74 0.78
C LEU A 411 5.22 16.94 2.20
N VAL A 412 5.34 15.89 3.00
CA VAL A 412 5.20 15.96 4.44
C VAL A 412 6.52 15.59 5.09
N LYS A 413 6.86 16.30 6.15
CA LYS A 413 7.95 15.96 7.05
C LYS A 413 7.35 15.23 8.23
N CYS A 414 7.78 14.00 8.45
CA CYS A 414 7.50 13.32 9.70
C CYS A 414 8.26 14.03 10.82
N LEU A 415 7.54 14.49 11.84
CA LEU A 415 8.11 15.14 13.01
C LEU A 415 8.84 14.18 13.94
N VAL A 416 8.61 12.87 13.79
CA VAL A 416 9.27 11.84 14.60
C VAL A 416 10.67 11.55 14.10
N CYS A 417 10.86 11.29 12.81
CA CYS A 417 12.18 10.95 12.26
C CYS A 417 12.80 12.03 11.37
N GLY A 418 12.05 13.08 11.04
CA GLY A 418 12.49 14.14 10.12
C GLY A 418 12.47 13.74 8.64
N ALA A 419 12.01 12.53 8.29
CA ALA A 419 11.91 12.10 6.90
C ALA A 419 10.89 12.94 6.15
N ILE A 420 11.25 13.36 4.93
CA ILE A 420 10.37 14.08 4.03
C ILE A 420 9.95 13.12 2.92
N PHE A 421 8.66 12.91 2.74
CA PHE A 421 8.09 11.98 1.77
C PHE A 421 6.74 12.51 1.26
N ASP A 422 6.14 11.82 0.30
CA ASP A 422 4.87 12.24 -0.27
C ASP A 422 3.74 12.17 0.76
N SER A 423 2.92 13.23 0.85
CA SER A 423 1.75 13.31 1.73
C SER A 423 0.72 12.20 1.49
N SER A 424 0.80 11.47 0.36
CA SER A 424 -0.04 10.31 0.08
C SER A 424 0.22 9.12 1.01
N LEU A 425 1.36 9.08 1.72
CA LEU A 425 1.65 8.00 2.66
C LEU A 425 0.96 8.26 4.00
N GLU A 426 0.13 7.33 4.47
CA GLU A 426 -0.55 7.44 5.78
C GLU A 426 0.35 7.11 6.97
N ILE A 427 1.42 6.35 6.71
CA ILE A 427 2.40 5.91 7.69
C ILE A 427 3.78 6.33 7.19
N CYS A 428 4.60 6.85 8.10
CA CYS A 428 5.95 7.26 7.75
C CYS A 428 6.73 6.03 7.28
N PRO A 429 7.24 6.02 6.04
CA PRO A 429 7.97 4.86 5.50
C PRO A 429 9.29 4.62 6.24
N VAL A 430 9.75 5.64 6.99
CA VAL A 430 10.93 5.54 7.84
C VAL A 430 10.51 5.01 9.20
N CYS A 431 9.88 5.80 10.07
CA CYS A 431 9.71 5.39 11.48
C CYS A 431 8.40 4.67 11.84
N GLY A 432 7.47 4.49 10.89
CA GLY A 432 6.23 3.74 11.10
C GLY A 432 5.13 4.49 11.87
N VAL A 433 5.29 5.79 12.12
CA VAL A 433 4.28 6.60 12.83
C VAL A 433 3.21 7.11 11.88
N GLY A 434 2.00 7.33 12.39
CA GLY A 434 0.85 7.79 11.60
C GLY A 434 0.93 9.26 11.21
N LYS A 435 0.06 9.65 10.27
CA LYS A 435 -0.03 11.00 9.67
C LYS A 435 -0.29 12.15 10.64
N GLU A 436 -0.77 11.88 11.85
CA GLU A 436 -0.88 12.86 12.93
C GLU A 436 0.48 13.48 13.32
N ASN A 437 1.59 12.80 12.97
CA ASN A 437 2.94 13.27 13.23
C ASN A 437 3.58 13.93 12.00
N PHE A 438 2.81 14.27 10.96
CA PHE A 438 3.31 14.84 9.72
C PHE A 438 3.00 16.34 9.64
N VAL A 439 3.95 17.13 9.16
CA VAL A 439 3.72 18.54 8.82
C VAL A 439 3.99 18.73 7.35
N PHE A 440 3.12 19.50 6.68
CA PHE A 440 3.34 19.85 5.28
C PHE A 440 4.66 20.63 5.16
N VAL A 441 5.45 20.22 4.18
CA VAL A 441 6.63 20.93 3.72
C VAL A 441 6.21 21.62 2.45
N GLU A 442 6.25 22.95 2.47
CA GLU A 442 6.20 23.70 1.23
C GLU A 442 7.44 23.33 0.41
N GLU A 443 7.23 22.69 -0.74
CA GLU A 443 8.29 22.48 -1.71
C GLU A 443 8.72 23.87 -2.18
N THR A 444 9.82 24.36 -1.62
CA THR A 444 10.38 25.64 -2.01
C THR A 444 11.02 25.41 -3.38
N VAL A 445 10.26 25.68 -4.44
CA VAL A 445 10.80 25.71 -5.79
C VAL A 445 11.86 26.80 -5.83
N THR A 446 13.13 26.42 -5.91
CA THR A 446 14.19 27.41 -6.08
C THR A 446 14.09 28.01 -7.47
N GLU A 447 13.97 29.33 -7.55
CA GLU A 447 14.05 30.07 -8.82
C GLU A 447 15.50 30.25 -9.28
N PHE A 448 16.48 29.89 -8.44
CA PHE A 448 17.89 30.01 -8.75
C PHE A 448 18.37 28.80 -9.56
N SER A 449 18.78 29.05 -10.80
CA SER A 449 19.49 28.05 -11.61
C SER A 449 20.80 28.63 -12.14
N ARG A 450 21.84 27.82 -12.09
CA ARG A 450 23.16 28.12 -12.64
C ARG A 450 23.80 26.83 -13.13
N ASN A 451 23.63 26.55 -14.41
CA ASN A 451 24.30 25.45 -15.07
C ASN A 451 25.80 25.74 -15.23
N THR A 452 26.64 24.83 -14.76
CA THR A 452 28.10 25.01 -14.80
C THR A 452 28.82 23.81 -15.45
N ARG A 453 30.15 23.89 -15.52
CA ARG A 453 31.04 22.75 -15.79
C ARG A 453 31.83 22.37 -14.53
N ASP A 454 31.30 22.70 -13.36
CA ASP A 454 31.94 22.38 -12.09
C ASP A 454 31.97 20.87 -11.86
N PHE A 455 33.01 20.45 -11.13
CA PHE A 455 33.17 19.10 -10.62
C PHE A 455 32.95 19.16 -9.10
N TYR A 456 31.73 18.84 -8.68
CA TYR A 456 31.34 18.76 -7.28
C TYR A 456 31.72 17.39 -6.73
N VAL A 457 32.65 17.36 -5.78
CA VAL A 457 33.01 16.15 -5.06
C VAL A 457 32.48 16.25 -3.64
N ILE A 458 31.67 15.27 -3.23
CA ILE A 458 31.05 15.20 -1.91
C ILE A 458 31.64 14.01 -1.17
N LEU A 459 32.28 14.29 -0.03
CA LEU A 459 32.92 13.29 0.82
C LEU A 459 31.93 12.89 1.91
N GLY A 460 31.31 11.73 1.75
CA GLY A 460 30.30 11.18 2.67
C GLY A 460 28.92 11.09 2.04
N ASN A 461 28.26 9.95 2.27
CA ASN A 461 26.95 9.60 1.69
C ASN A 461 25.84 9.47 2.77
N GLY A 462 25.97 10.22 3.87
CA GLY A 462 24.92 10.34 4.88
C GLY A 462 23.85 11.37 4.49
N ALA A 463 22.94 11.69 5.42
CA ALA A 463 21.89 12.68 5.21
C ALA A 463 22.38 14.01 4.62
N ALA A 464 23.50 14.54 5.15
CA ALA A 464 24.08 15.80 4.68
C ALA A 464 24.62 15.72 3.25
N GLY A 465 25.33 14.64 2.91
CA GLY A 465 25.89 14.43 1.57
C GLY A 465 24.80 14.27 0.52
N PHE A 466 23.78 13.46 0.81
CA PHE A 466 22.62 13.29 -0.07
C PHE A 466 21.88 14.62 -0.31
N HIS A 467 21.54 15.37 0.75
CA HIS A 467 20.83 16.65 0.59
C HIS A 467 21.69 17.71 -0.10
N ALA A 468 23.02 17.67 0.04
CA ALA A 468 23.92 18.51 -0.74
C ALA A 468 23.88 18.18 -2.23
N ALA A 469 23.95 16.89 -2.60
CA ALA A 469 23.82 16.46 -4.00
C ALA A 469 22.48 16.87 -4.60
N LYS A 470 21.38 16.65 -3.86
CA LYS A 470 20.04 17.08 -4.26
C LYS A 470 19.96 18.59 -4.48
N ALA A 471 20.44 19.39 -3.52
CA ALA A 471 20.44 20.84 -3.64
C ALA A 471 21.29 21.36 -4.81
N ILE A 472 22.43 20.71 -5.10
CA ILE A 472 23.22 21.00 -6.31
C ILE A 472 22.37 20.73 -7.55
N ARG A 473 21.73 19.57 -7.64
CA ARG A 473 20.95 19.17 -8.83
C ARG A 473 19.70 19.96 -9.07
N GLU A 474 19.09 20.52 -8.03
CA GLU A 474 18.00 21.48 -8.17
C GLU A 474 18.46 22.76 -8.91
N ARG A 475 19.73 23.16 -8.76
CA ARG A 475 20.26 24.45 -9.23
C ARG A 475 21.16 24.34 -10.46
N ASP A 476 21.95 23.27 -10.56
CA ASP A 476 22.88 22.98 -11.64
C ASP A 476 22.58 21.61 -12.26
N LYS A 477 22.04 21.66 -13.49
CA LYS A 477 21.67 20.49 -14.28
C LYS A 477 22.83 19.91 -15.09
N THR A 478 23.96 20.62 -15.22
CA THR A 478 25.05 20.25 -16.14
C THR A 478 26.38 19.94 -15.46
N GLY A 479 26.61 20.43 -14.24
CA GLY A 479 27.82 20.13 -13.46
C GLY A 479 27.95 18.63 -13.15
N SER A 480 29.16 18.14 -12.93
CA SER A 480 29.39 16.73 -12.53
C SER A 480 29.32 16.61 -11.00
N VAL A 481 28.56 15.65 -10.48
CA VAL A 481 28.43 15.40 -9.03
C VAL A 481 28.86 13.99 -8.72
N ILE A 482 29.83 13.85 -7.81
CA ILE A 482 30.33 12.56 -7.32
C ILE A 482 30.20 12.50 -5.79
N LEU A 483 29.49 11.49 -5.29
CA LEU A 483 29.39 11.14 -3.87
C LEU A 483 30.36 10.00 -3.57
N ILE A 484 31.19 10.14 -2.54
CA ILE A 484 32.19 9.13 -2.14
C ILE A 484 31.90 8.65 -0.71
N SER A 485 31.81 7.34 -0.51
CA SER A 485 31.50 6.72 0.77
C SER A 485 32.39 5.52 1.05
N ASN A 486 32.82 5.38 2.32
CA ASN A 486 33.49 4.17 2.79
C ASN A 486 32.51 3.01 3.09
N GLU A 487 31.20 3.25 3.00
CA GLU A 487 30.18 2.22 3.11
C GLU A 487 29.75 1.73 1.73
N PRO A 488 29.43 0.42 1.55
CA PRO A 488 29.06 -0.16 0.26
C PRO A 488 27.58 0.06 -0.10
N TYR A 489 26.91 1.05 0.51
CA TYR A 489 25.47 1.29 0.39
C TYR A 489 25.16 2.74 -0.01
N SER A 490 24.05 2.90 -0.75
CA SER A 490 23.43 4.22 -0.99
C SER A 490 22.99 4.88 0.31
N ALA A 491 22.72 6.19 0.28
CA ALA A 491 22.36 6.93 1.48
C ALA A 491 21.09 6.34 2.10
N TYR A 492 21.11 6.08 3.41
CA TYR A 492 20.02 5.42 4.12
C TYR A 492 19.70 6.10 5.46
N ASN A 493 18.49 5.86 5.96
CA ASN A 493 17.95 6.42 7.18
C ASN A 493 18.61 5.81 8.43
N ARG A 494 19.77 6.34 8.82
CA ARG A 494 20.51 5.90 10.02
C ARG A 494 19.69 5.83 11.32
N PRO A 495 18.69 6.70 11.59
CA PRO A 495 17.82 6.56 12.76
C PRO A 495 17.05 5.24 12.82
N MET A 496 16.92 4.51 11.71
CA MET A 496 16.25 3.21 11.65
C MET A 496 17.13 2.02 12.00
N LEU A 497 18.44 2.21 12.19
CA LEU A 497 19.37 1.12 12.43
C LEU A 497 19.04 0.33 13.69
N THR A 498 18.67 0.99 14.79
CA THR A 498 18.26 0.31 16.03
C THR A 498 17.07 -0.63 15.79
N LYS A 499 16.04 -0.16 15.07
CA LYS A 499 14.86 -0.97 14.69
C LYS A 499 15.18 -2.11 13.71
N SER A 500 16.23 -1.97 12.90
CA SER A 500 16.65 -2.98 11.93
C SER A 500 17.30 -4.22 12.54
N ILE A 501 17.77 -4.16 13.80
CA ILE A 501 18.47 -5.25 14.49
C ILE A 501 17.67 -6.57 14.42
N MET A 502 16.34 -6.50 14.57
CA MET A 502 15.46 -7.66 14.62
C MET A 502 14.59 -7.87 13.38
N SER A 503 14.42 -6.83 12.56
CA SER A 503 13.51 -6.86 11.41
C SER A 503 14.20 -7.23 10.09
N GLU A 504 15.50 -7.51 10.12
CA GLU A 504 16.32 -7.87 8.94
C GLU A 504 16.12 -6.95 7.73
N LEU A 505 15.89 -5.65 7.99
CA LEU A 505 15.65 -4.67 6.94
C LEU A 505 16.84 -4.62 5.98
N GLN A 506 16.54 -4.75 4.70
CA GLN A 506 17.51 -4.68 3.62
C GLN A 506 17.93 -3.22 3.36
N ALA A 507 19.10 -3.04 2.74
CA ALA A 507 19.68 -1.70 2.55
C ALA A 507 18.80 -0.77 1.69
N ASP A 508 18.08 -1.34 0.73
CA ASP A 508 17.09 -0.66 -0.13
C ASP A 508 15.87 -0.19 0.67
N GLN A 509 15.39 -1.00 1.63
CA GLN A 509 14.28 -0.62 2.51
C GLN A 509 14.63 0.52 3.46
N LEU A 510 15.92 0.72 3.74
CA LEU A 510 16.40 1.82 4.56
C LEU A 510 16.81 3.05 3.75
N ALA A 511 16.90 2.94 2.42
CA ALA A 511 17.42 3.99 1.55
C ALA A 511 16.62 5.30 1.69
N ILE A 512 17.30 6.44 1.56
CA ILE A 512 16.66 7.77 1.52
C ILE A 512 15.93 7.94 0.18
N GLU A 513 16.55 7.47 -0.90
CA GLU A 513 15.99 7.41 -2.26
C GLU A 513 16.49 6.14 -2.96
N ASN A 514 15.71 5.65 -3.92
CA ASN A 514 16.07 4.49 -4.73
C ASN A 514 17.19 4.81 -5.74
N GLU A 515 17.82 3.77 -6.29
CA GLU A 515 18.92 3.89 -7.26
C GLU A 515 18.56 4.75 -8.48
N SER A 516 17.31 4.65 -8.97
CA SER A 516 16.82 5.45 -10.10
C SER A 516 16.94 6.96 -9.89
N TRP A 517 16.82 7.46 -8.65
CA TRP A 517 16.97 8.88 -8.36
C TRP A 517 18.37 9.38 -8.72
N TYR A 518 19.40 8.60 -8.43
CA TYR A 518 20.79 8.96 -8.70
C TYR A 518 21.07 8.95 -10.21
N GLU A 519 20.52 7.99 -10.94
CA GLU A 519 20.61 7.92 -12.40
C GLU A 519 19.90 9.10 -13.07
N GLU A 520 18.63 9.34 -12.72
CA GLU A 520 17.80 10.43 -13.26
C GLU A 520 18.42 11.81 -12.98
N ASN A 521 19.10 11.97 -11.84
CA ASN A 521 19.76 13.21 -11.45
C ASN A 521 21.24 13.24 -11.82
N ASN A 522 21.79 12.29 -12.59
CA ASN A 522 23.21 12.26 -12.98
C ASN A 522 24.17 12.43 -11.78
N VAL A 523 23.92 11.72 -10.68
CA VAL A 523 24.76 11.74 -9.47
C VAL A 523 25.53 10.42 -9.40
N ALA A 524 26.84 10.46 -9.61
CA ALA A 524 27.68 9.26 -9.54
C ALA A 524 28.03 8.92 -8.08
N GLN A 525 28.02 7.64 -7.74
CA GLN A 525 28.38 7.14 -6.42
C GLN A 525 29.63 6.27 -6.48
N ILE A 526 30.58 6.52 -5.56
CA ILE A 526 31.75 5.69 -5.32
C ILE A 526 31.62 5.13 -3.91
N LEU A 527 31.13 3.89 -3.81
CA LEU A 527 30.81 3.22 -2.54
C LEU A 527 31.91 2.23 -2.13
N GLY A 528 32.01 1.95 -0.83
CA GLY A 528 33.01 1.01 -0.29
C GLY A 528 34.47 1.48 -0.44
N ARG A 529 34.70 2.79 -0.55
CA ARG A 529 36.03 3.40 -0.71
C ARG A 529 36.25 4.54 0.28
N GLU A 530 37.31 4.43 1.05
CA GLU A 530 37.69 5.48 2.00
C GLU A 530 38.51 6.58 1.31
N VAL A 531 38.23 7.84 1.68
CA VAL A 531 39.04 9.00 1.30
C VAL A 531 40.17 9.12 2.30
N VAL A 532 41.42 9.10 1.83
CA VAL A 532 42.61 9.08 2.71
C VAL A 532 43.41 10.37 2.66
N LYS A 533 43.21 11.19 1.63
CA LYS A 533 43.94 12.47 1.46
C LYS A 533 43.10 13.50 0.71
N ILE A 534 43.21 14.76 1.12
CA ILE A 534 42.69 15.93 0.41
C ILE A 534 43.88 16.85 0.13
N GLU A 535 43.99 17.37 -1.09
CA GLU A 535 45.09 18.27 -1.51
C GLU A 535 44.49 19.59 -2.04
N PRO A 536 44.18 20.57 -1.16
CA PRO A 536 43.47 21.79 -1.57
C PRO A 536 44.17 22.59 -2.66
N GLY A 537 45.51 22.68 -2.60
CA GLY A 537 46.30 23.40 -3.61
C GLY A 537 46.24 22.78 -5.02
N GLN A 538 45.98 21.47 -5.11
CA GLN A 538 45.79 20.76 -6.38
C GLN A 538 44.32 20.51 -6.73
N LYS A 539 43.40 20.92 -5.84
CA LYS A 539 41.98 20.58 -5.82
C LYS A 539 41.72 19.10 -6.15
N GLU A 540 42.33 18.22 -5.36
CA GLU A 540 42.28 16.77 -5.57
C GLU A 540 41.96 16.02 -4.27
N VAL A 541 41.27 14.88 -4.39
CA VAL A 541 41.12 13.90 -3.31
C VAL A 541 41.68 12.55 -3.73
N THR A 542 42.30 11.83 -2.79
CA THR A 542 42.85 10.48 -3.00
C THR A 542 42.08 9.46 -2.17
N LEU A 543 41.72 8.34 -2.79
CA LEU A 543 41.06 7.20 -2.15
C LEU A 543 42.08 6.16 -1.67
N SER A 544 41.61 5.27 -0.80
CA SER A 544 42.36 4.15 -0.21
C SER A 544 42.96 3.18 -1.24
N ASP A 545 42.38 3.07 -2.44
CA ASP A 545 42.90 2.27 -3.56
C ASP A 545 43.87 3.06 -4.48
N GLY A 546 44.19 4.30 -4.13
CA GLY A 546 45.06 5.19 -4.89
C GLY A 546 44.36 5.99 -5.99
N ALA A 547 43.06 5.79 -6.22
CA ALA A 547 42.30 6.59 -7.19
C ALA A 547 42.28 8.07 -6.78
N LYS A 548 42.37 8.96 -7.77
CA LYS A 548 42.45 10.42 -7.58
C LYS A 548 41.33 11.12 -8.34
N PHE A 549 40.65 12.05 -7.68
CA PHE A 549 39.55 12.81 -8.25
C PHE A 549 39.80 14.30 -8.10
N LYS A 550 39.74 15.04 -9.22
CA LYS A 550 39.77 16.50 -9.23
C LYS A 550 38.41 17.06 -8.87
N TYR A 551 38.40 18.23 -8.22
CA TYR A 551 37.18 18.98 -7.92
C TYR A 551 37.33 20.45 -8.28
N THR A 552 36.22 21.12 -8.55
CA THR A 552 36.17 22.60 -8.51
C THR A 552 35.60 23.08 -7.19
N LYS A 553 34.65 22.31 -6.63
CA LYS A 553 34.01 22.50 -5.32
C LYS A 553 34.03 21.19 -4.54
N LEU A 554 34.39 21.25 -3.25
CA LEU A 554 34.42 20.10 -2.36
C LEU A 554 33.41 20.29 -1.22
N ILE A 555 32.61 19.27 -0.93
CA ILE A 555 31.71 19.25 0.23
C ILE A 555 32.17 18.16 1.19
N TYR A 556 32.62 18.56 2.37
CA TYR A 556 33.04 17.69 3.45
C TYR A 556 31.83 17.31 4.31
N ALA A 557 31.29 16.11 4.07
CA ALA A 557 30.09 15.57 4.71
C ALA A 557 30.36 14.20 5.38
N LEU A 558 31.58 14.00 5.91
CA LEU A 558 32.04 12.71 6.47
C LEU A 558 31.37 12.31 7.78
N GLY A 559 30.50 13.16 8.33
CA GLY A 559 29.67 12.83 9.48
C GLY A 559 30.47 12.56 10.76
N SER A 560 30.04 11.54 11.50
CA SER A 560 30.56 11.21 12.83
C SER A 560 30.55 9.70 13.07
N GLU A 561 31.41 9.25 13.98
CA GLU A 561 31.45 7.87 14.49
C GLU A 561 30.99 7.80 15.94
N SER A 562 30.54 6.64 16.39
CA SER A 562 30.18 6.42 17.80
C SER A 562 31.37 6.68 18.71
N PHE A 563 31.15 7.44 19.78
CA PHE A 563 32.15 7.63 20.81
C PHE A 563 32.21 6.39 21.71
N ILE A 564 33.33 5.68 21.66
CA ILE A 564 33.62 4.54 22.52
C ILE A 564 34.43 5.05 23.73
N PRO A 565 33.89 4.99 24.96
CA PRO A 565 34.67 5.35 26.14
C PRO A 565 35.88 4.42 26.32
N PRO A 566 36.99 4.91 26.89
CA PRO A 566 38.22 4.12 27.09
C PRO A 566 38.06 3.12 28.26
N ILE A 567 37.16 2.16 28.11
CA ILE A 567 36.88 1.10 29.09
C ILE A 567 37.72 -0.13 28.70
N PRO A 568 38.51 -0.71 29.61
CA PRO A 568 39.22 -1.96 29.35
C PRO A 568 38.27 -3.06 28.85
N GLY A 569 38.59 -3.68 27.72
CA GLY A 569 37.77 -4.72 27.08
C GLY A 569 36.72 -4.21 26.09
N SER A 570 36.69 -2.92 25.76
CA SER A 570 35.77 -2.34 24.75
C SER A 570 36.08 -2.74 23.31
N ASP A 571 37.22 -3.38 23.07
CA ASP A 571 37.72 -3.90 21.80
C ASP A 571 37.29 -5.36 21.51
N LYS A 572 36.64 -6.02 22.48
CA LYS A 572 36.13 -7.39 22.32
C LYS A 572 35.09 -7.49 21.21
N ARG A 573 35.00 -8.67 20.57
CA ARG A 573 34.12 -8.92 19.42
C ARG A 573 32.65 -8.64 19.75
N GLU A 574 32.19 -9.02 20.94
CA GLU A 574 30.81 -8.90 21.40
C GLU A 574 30.48 -7.50 21.96
N VAL A 575 31.44 -6.57 21.88
CA VAL A 575 31.20 -5.15 22.14
C VAL A 575 30.92 -4.47 20.81
N VAL A 576 29.73 -3.88 20.66
CA VAL A 576 29.27 -3.28 19.40
C VAL A 576 28.76 -1.87 19.66
N ALA A 577 29.20 -0.91 18.85
CA ALA A 577 28.63 0.43 18.82
C ALA A 577 27.83 0.57 17.52
N ILE A 578 26.51 0.77 17.62
CA ILE A 578 25.65 0.77 16.43
C ILE A 578 25.71 2.14 15.76
N ARG A 579 26.32 2.22 14.57
CA ARG A 579 26.39 3.44 13.74
C ARG A 579 26.14 3.19 12.26
N ARG A 580 26.51 2.00 11.79
CA ARG A 580 26.47 1.55 10.40
C ARG A 580 25.53 0.35 10.26
N LEU A 581 25.10 0.09 9.03
CA LEU A 581 24.24 -1.08 8.74
C LEU A 581 24.95 -2.41 9.04
N GLU A 582 26.26 -2.48 8.86
CA GLU A 582 27.03 -3.67 9.23
C GLU A 582 27.05 -3.93 10.74
N ASP A 583 26.93 -2.90 11.58
CA ASP A 583 26.89 -3.08 13.04
C ASP A 583 25.59 -3.79 13.46
N THR A 584 24.47 -3.50 12.79
CA THR A 584 23.19 -4.15 13.11
C THR A 584 23.20 -5.61 12.67
N LYS A 585 23.80 -5.93 11.52
CA LYS A 585 24.06 -7.30 11.08
C LYS A 585 24.97 -8.06 12.06
N LYS A 586 26.01 -7.39 12.56
CA LYS A 586 26.91 -7.97 13.58
C LYS A 586 26.15 -8.32 14.86
N VAL A 587 25.27 -7.43 15.34
CA VAL A 587 24.41 -7.71 16.50
C VAL A 587 23.45 -8.86 16.21
N ALA A 588 22.76 -8.83 15.07
CA ALA A 588 21.82 -9.88 14.65
C ALA A 588 22.49 -11.27 14.59
N ALA A 589 23.75 -11.34 14.13
CA ALA A 589 24.51 -12.59 14.09
C ALA A 589 24.94 -13.12 15.47
N LEU A 590 25.10 -12.25 16.47
CA LEU A 590 25.46 -12.64 17.84
C LEU A 590 24.24 -13.02 18.68
N LEU A 591 23.07 -12.43 18.38
CA LEU A 591 21.85 -12.55 19.18
C LEU A 591 21.37 -13.98 19.49
N PRO A 592 21.45 -14.98 18.59
CA PRO A 592 20.94 -16.33 18.87
C PRO A 592 21.53 -17.00 20.11
N ASP A 593 22.77 -16.65 20.45
CA ASP A 593 23.52 -17.23 21.57
C ASP A 593 23.52 -16.35 22.83
N VAL A 594 22.85 -15.19 22.80
CA VAL A 594 22.86 -14.19 23.87
C VAL A 594 21.62 -14.32 24.76
N LYS A 595 21.84 -14.51 26.06
CA LYS A 595 20.80 -14.45 27.11
C LYS A 595 20.86 -13.15 27.88
N HIS A 596 22.05 -12.62 28.13
CA HIS A 596 22.27 -11.40 28.90
C HIS A 596 22.94 -10.33 28.04
N ALA A 597 22.32 -9.15 27.95
CA ALA A 597 22.87 -8.03 27.21
C ALA A 597 22.95 -6.78 28.09
N VAL A 598 24.04 -6.03 27.96
CA VAL A 598 24.23 -4.73 28.62
C VAL A 598 24.26 -3.64 27.56
N VAL A 599 23.53 -2.56 27.80
CA VAL A 599 23.62 -1.33 26.99
C VAL A 599 24.28 -0.24 27.83
N ILE A 600 25.39 0.30 27.35
CA ILE A 600 26.10 1.40 27.98
C ILE A 600 25.65 2.71 27.31
N GLY A 601 24.91 3.53 28.05
CA GLY A 601 24.31 4.78 27.62
C GLY A 601 22.78 4.74 27.61
N GLY A 602 22.16 5.62 28.38
CA GLY A 602 20.72 5.84 28.56
C GLY A 602 20.16 6.99 27.73
N GLY A 603 20.72 7.22 26.53
CA GLY A 603 20.18 8.09 25.49
C GLY A 603 19.16 7.38 24.60
N VAL A 604 18.62 8.07 23.59
CA VAL A 604 17.57 7.54 22.68
C VAL A 604 17.98 6.20 22.05
N LEU A 605 19.12 6.18 21.34
CA LEU A 605 19.58 4.98 20.65
C LEU A 605 19.88 3.82 21.61
N GLY A 606 20.39 4.12 22.80
CA GLY A 606 20.66 3.12 23.82
C GLY A 606 19.39 2.48 24.37
N LEU A 607 18.37 3.29 24.69
CA LEU A 607 17.08 2.77 25.15
C LEU A 607 16.31 2.04 24.04
N GLU A 608 16.39 2.50 22.79
CA GLU A 608 15.82 1.78 21.64
C GLU A 608 16.52 0.43 21.42
N ALA A 609 17.85 0.39 21.43
CA ALA A 609 18.59 -0.86 21.36
C ALA A 609 18.22 -1.80 22.51
N ALA A 610 18.12 -1.29 23.75
CA ALA A 610 17.69 -2.07 24.90
C ALA A 610 16.28 -2.67 24.70
N TRP A 611 15.38 -1.91 24.10
CA TRP A 611 14.03 -2.38 23.77
C TRP A 611 14.01 -3.48 22.71
N GLU A 612 14.80 -3.35 21.65
CA GLU A 612 14.93 -4.37 20.60
C GLU A 612 15.55 -5.66 21.13
N LEU A 613 16.60 -5.57 21.94
CA LEU A 613 17.20 -6.70 22.64
C LEU A 613 16.19 -7.39 23.58
N LYS A 614 15.35 -6.60 24.27
CA LYS A 614 14.33 -7.15 25.17
C LYS A 614 13.26 -7.95 24.40
N LYS A 615 12.81 -7.46 23.24
CA LYS A 615 11.90 -8.19 22.35
C LYS A 615 12.49 -9.52 21.84
N SER A 616 13.82 -9.60 21.77
CA SER A 616 14.59 -10.79 21.45
C SER A 616 14.72 -11.79 22.61
N LYS A 617 13.99 -11.56 23.71
CA LYS A 617 13.98 -12.38 24.94
C LYS A 617 15.29 -12.35 25.74
N CYS A 618 16.19 -11.40 25.48
CA CYS A 618 17.34 -11.15 26.34
C CYS A 618 16.92 -10.54 27.68
N THR A 619 17.66 -10.85 28.75
CA THR A 619 17.69 -10.03 29.96
C THR A 619 18.59 -8.84 29.71
N VAL A 620 18.02 -7.63 29.74
CA VAL A 620 18.71 -6.40 29.33
C VAL A 620 18.92 -5.48 30.52
N THR A 621 20.15 -4.99 30.67
CA THR A 621 20.51 -3.95 31.66
C THR A 621 21.08 -2.72 30.95
N VAL A 622 20.56 -1.54 31.27
CA VAL A 622 21.10 -0.25 30.79
C VAL A 622 21.91 0.40 31.90
N LEU A 623 23.13 0.81 31.57
CA LEU A 623 24.06 1.52 32.43
C LEU A 623 24.26 2.95 31.92
N GLU A 624 23.88 3.93 32.71
CA GLU A 624 24.05 5.35 32.42
C GLU A 624 24.95 6.00 33.48
N LEU A 625 25.95 6.74 33.02
CA LEU A 625 26.89 7.47 33.88
C LEU A 625 26.22 8.67 34.53
N ALA A 626 25.37 9.38 33.78
CA ALA A 626 24.60 10.50 34.28
C ALA A 626 23.60 10.05 35.36
N PRO A 627 23.23 10.92 36.30
CA PRO A 627 22.25 10.57 37.36
C PRO A 627 20.84 10.28 36.82
N GLN A 628 20.55 10.67 35.57
CA GLN A 628 19.24 10.53 34.94
C GLN A 628 19.35 10.15 33.45
N LEU A 629 18.30 9.48 32.94
CA LEU A 629 18.14 9.19 31.51
C LEU A 629 17.90 10.47 30.71
N MET A 630 18.48 10.55 29.51
CA MET A 630 18.30 11.67 28.56
C MET A 630 18.40 13.07 29.20
N GLY A 631 19.34 13.24 30.14
CA GLY A 631 19.35 14.41 31.02
C GLY A 631 19.59 15.77 30.35
N ARG A 632 20.03 15.78 29.09
CA ARG A 632 20.16 17.00 28.27
C ARG A 632 18.80 17.51 27.78
N GLN A 633 17.81 16.63 27.59
CA GLN A 633 16.51 16.96 26.99
C GLN A 633 15.35 16.86 27.99
N LEU A 634 15.44 15.97 28.97
CA LEU A 634 14.38 15.74 29.95
C LEU A 634 14.68 16.40 31.29
N ASP A 635 13.66 16.90 31.97
CA ASP A 635 13.75 17.24 33.38
C ASP A 635 13.72 15.98 34.28
N GLU A 636 13.93 16.17 35.57
CA GLU A 636 14.04 15.07 36.54
C GLU A 636 12.77 14.21 36.58
N ALA A 637 11.59 14.85 36.65
CA ALA A 637 10.31 14.16 36.70
C ALA A 637 10.03 13.31 35.44
N ALA A 638 10.36 13.83 34.25
CA ALA A 638 10.26 13.10 32.99
C ALA A 638 11.27 11.94 32.93
N GLY A 639 12.51 12.15 33.39
CA GLY A 639 13.54 11.13 33.48
C GLY A 639 13.15 9.96 34.39
N ASP A 640 12.59 10.26 35.57
CA ASP A 640 12.11 9.27 36.52
C ASP A 640 10.93 8.46 35.98
N LEU A 641 9.98 9.12 35.30
CA LEU A 641 8.87 8.43 34.64
C LEU A 641 9.39 7.49 33.55
N LEU A 642 10.33 7.95 32.71
CA LEU A 642 10.90 7.11 31.65
C LEU A 642 11.65 5.90 32.24
N LYS A 643 12.39 6.08 33.34
CA LYS A 643 13.03 4.99 34.06
C LYS A 643 12.00 3.97 34.56
N ALA A 644 10.95 4.43 35.24
CA ALA A 644 9.90 3.56 35.76
C ALA A 644 9.15 2.81 34.64
N VAL A 645 8.90 3.46 33.49
CA VAL A 645 8.32 2.82 32.30
C VAL A 645 9.24 1.71 31.78
N SER A 646 10.54 2.01 31.63
CA SER A 646 11.56 1.06 31.17
C SER A 646 11.63 -0.18 32.06
N GLU A 647 11.67 0.03 33.38
CA GLU A 647 11.70 -1.04 34.39
C GLU A 647 10.42 -1.89 34.37
N SER A 648 9.25 -1.26 34.15
CA SER A 648 7.98 -2.00 34.00
C SER A 648 7.92 -2.90 32.76
N CYS A 649 8.79 -2.67 31.78
CA CYS A 649 8.99 -3.52 30.61
C CYS A 649 10.06 -4.61 30.83
N GLY A 650 10.59 -4.75 32.05
CA GLY A 650 11.59 -5.76 32.40
C GLY A 650 12.99 -5.47 31.87
N ILE A 651 13.33 -4.18 31.75
CA ILE A 651 14.69 -3.69 31.46
C ILE A 651 15.24 -3.05 32.74
N SER A 652 16.38 -3.53 33.24
CA SER A 652 17.00 -2.97 34.44
C SER A 652 17.76 -1.70 34.10
N ILE A 653 17.53 -0.61 34.84
CA ILE A 653 18.17 0.69 34.59
C ILE A 653 19.01 1.10 35.80
N HIS A 654 20.30 1.33 35.60
CA HIS A 654 21.18 1.91 36.61
C HIS A 654 21.77 3.23 36.12
N THR A 655 21.45 4.32 36.82
CA THR A 655 21.97 5.67 36.56
C THR A 655 23.03 6.03 37.59
N GLY A 656 23.90 7.00 37.28
CA GLY A 656 25.00 7.40 38.15
C GLY A 656 26.11 6.36 38.26
N VAL A 657 26.19 5.40 37.32
CA VAL A 657 27.10 4.26 37.42
C VAL A 657 28.33 4.46 36.53
N GLN A 658 29.51 4.39 37.15
CA GLN A 658 30.77 4.34 36.42
C GLN A 658 31.12 2.90 36.05
N ILE A 659 31.61 2.70 34.83
CA ILE A 659 32.03 1.38 34.33
C ILE A 659 33.54 1.27 34.46
N SER A 660 33.99 0.19 35.10
CA SER A 660 35.40 -0.07 35.39
C SER A 660 36.05 -0.92 34.29
N ALA A 661 35.37 -1.97 33.81
CA ALA A 661 35.86 -2.87 32.77
C ALA A 661 34.74 -3.71 32.14
N ILE A 662 34.96 -4.19 30.92
CA ILE A 662 34.17 -5.26 30.30
C ILE A 662 34.97 -6.56 30.44
N GLU A 663 34.50 -7.47 31.30
CA GLU A 663 35.21 -8.68 31.72
C GLU A 663 35.08 -9.83 30.71
N GLY A 664 35.96 -10.83 30.89
CA GLY A 664 36.03 -12.04 30.09
C GLY A 664 37.34 -12.19 29.32
N ASP A 665 37.83 -13.42 29.20
CA ASP A 665 39.02 -13.79 28.43
C ASP A 665 38.59 -14.27 27.04
N GLY A 666 38.95 -13.52 26.00
CA GLY A 666 38.48 -13.74 24.63
C GLY A 666 37.04 -13.29 24.35
N THR A 667 36.07 -13.71 25.16
CA THR A 667 34.62 -13.41 24.99
C THR A 667 34.07 -12.63 26.18
N VAL A 668 33.07 -11.78 25.97
CA VAL A 668 32.42 -11.02 27.06
C VAL A 668 31.69 -11.95 28.02
N THR A 669 31.92 -11.78 29.33
CA THR A 669 31.19 -12.49 30.41
C THR A 669 30.40 -11.55 31.33
N GLY A 670 30.71 -10.25 31.33
CA GLY A 670 30.02 -9.27 32.14
C GLY A 670 30.62 -7.87 32.08
N VAL A 671 29.92 -6.91 32.67
CA VAL A 671 30.35 -5.52 32.81
C VAL A 671 30.55 -5.21 34.28
N LYS A 672 31.79 -4.85 34.66
CA LYS A 672 32.14 -4.48 36.03
C LYS A 672 31.95 -2.99 36.25
N VAL A 673 31.17 -2.64 37.27
CA VAL A 673 30.89 -1.25 37.65
C VAL A 673 31.80 -0.77 38.79
N GLY A 674 31.73 0.53 39.11
CA GLY A 674 32.67 1.21 40.01
C GLY A 674 32.71 0.68 41.44
N ASP A 675 31.61 0.10 41.94
CA ASP A 675 31.53 -0.52 43.26
C ASP A 675 32.06 -1.96 43.31
N GLY A 676 32.51 -2.49 42.17
CA GLY A 676 33.03 -3.85 42.02
C GLY A 676 31.99 -4.90 41.61
N THR A 677 30.70 -4.56 41.58
CA THR A 677 29.64 -5.46 41.09
C THR A 677 29.86 -5.79 39.62
N VAL A 678 29.60 -7.05 39.25
CA VAL A 678 29.67 -7.53 37.87
C VAL A 678 28.27 -7.86 37.38
N ILE A 679 27.85 -7.20 36.31
CA ILE A 679 26.56 -7.42 35.66
C ILE A 679 26.78 -8.43 34.53
N PRO A 680 26.13 -9.61 34.55
CA PRO A 680 26.30 -10.62 33.50
C PRO A 680 25.96 -10.07 32.12
N ALA A 681 26.80 -10.38 31.14
CA ALA A 681 26.60 -9.98 29.75
C ALA A 681 27.35 -10.92 28.80
N GLU A 682 26.74 -11.25 27.68
CA GLU A 682 27.35 -11.94 26.54
C GLU A 682 27.42 -10.99 25.32
N LEU A 683 26.68 -9.89 25.36
CA LEU A 683 26.65 -8.81 24.36
C LEU A 683 26.66 -7.46 25.07
N VAL A 684 27.50 -6.52 24.61
CA VAL A 684 27.53 -5.15 25.11
C VAL A 684 27.32 -4.17 23.96
N ILE A 685 26.27 -3.35 24.06
CA ILE A 685 26.02 -2.25 23.12
C ILE A 685 26.55 -0.95 23.73
N ILE A 686 27.38 -0.22 22.99
CA ILE A 686 27.88 1.11 23.38
C ILE A 686 27.09 2.20 22.64
N SER A 687 26.47 3.09 23.40
CA SER A 687 25.68 4.23 22.93
C SER A 687 25.99 5.50 23.76
N CYS A 688 27.26 5.93 23.75
CA CYS A 688 27.76 7.04 24.57
C CYS A 688 27.87 8.37 23.80
N GLY A 689 27.12 8.55 22.71
CA GLY A 689 27.19 9.70 21.82
C GLY A 689 28.12 9.49 20.63
N VAL A 690 28.42 10.56 19.89
CA VAL A 690 29.21 10.51 18.66
C VAL A 690 30.36 11.51 18.67
N ARG A 691 31.34 11.30 17.80
CA ARG A 691 32.49 12.18 17.58
C ARG A 691 32.60 12.52 16.09
N ALA A 692 32.68 13.81 15.79
CA ALA A 692 32.84 14.32 14.43
C ALA A 692 34.13 13.80 13.76
N ASN A 693 34.03 13.40 12.50
CA ASN A 693 35.16 12.96 11.69
C ASN A 693 35.97 14.17 11.20
N THR A 694 36.98 14.58 11.97
CA THR A 694 37.77 15.81 11.74
C THR A 694 39.21 15.56 11.32
N GLN A 695 39.67 14.31 11.28
CA GLN A 695 41.08 13.97 11.07
C GLN A 695 41.61 14.50 9.73
N LEU A 696 40.88 14.28 8.63
CA LEU A 696 41.26 14.78 7.32
C LEU A 696 41.23 16.31 7.25
N ALA A 697 40.19 16.94 7.81
CA ALA A 697 40.10 18.40 7.90
C ALA A 697 41.32 19.02 8.62
N LYS A 698 41.71 18.45 9.77
CA LYS A 698 42.91 18.86 10.52
C LYS A 698 44.18 18.70 9.70
N SER A 699 44.31 17.60 8.95
CA SER A 699 45.52 17.31 8.15
C SER A 699 45.77 18.32 7.03
N ILE A 700 44.72 19.01 6.56
CA ILE A 700 44.80 20.03 5.50
C ILE A 700 44.77 21.46 6.03
N GLY A 701 44.84 21.65 7.36
CA GLY A 701 44.83 22.97 7.99
C GLY A 701 43.47 23.67 7.96
N MET A 702 42.37 22.93 7.81
CA MET A 702 41.02 23.48 7.96
C MET A 702 40.75 23.80 9.43
N GLU A 703 40.09 24.92 9.72
CA GLU A 703 39.73 25.31 11.08
C GLU A 703 38.77 24.29 11.72
N THR A 704 39.16 23.75 12.87
CA THR A 704 38.39 22.75 13.61
C THR A 704 38.47 22.99 15.11
N GLU A 705 37.37 22.78 15.83
CA GLU A 705 37.36 22.66 17.29
C GLU A 705 36.84 21.25 17.67
N GLN A 706 35.57 21.14 18.09
CA GLN A 706 34.89 19.86 18.29
C GLN A 706 34.51 19.22 16.96
N ALA A 707 34.20 20.05 15.96
CA ALA A 707 33.92 19.69 14.58
C ALA A 707 34.55 20.73 13.61
N VAL A 708 34.33 20.60 12.30
CA VAL A 708 34.79 21.59 11.30
C VAL A 708 34.02 22.90 11.48
N VAL A 709 34.74 24.01 11.64
CA VAL A 709 34.12 25.34 11.82
C VAL A 709 33.59 25.83 10.48
N VAL A 710 32.31 26.22 10.44
CA VAL A 710 31.66 26.80 9.26
C VAL A 710 30.92 28.09 9.57
N ASN A 711 30.81 28.95 8.57
CA ASN A 711 29.95 30.13 8.61
C ASN A 711 28.48 29.78 8.29
N GLU A 712 27.61 30.79 8.24
CA GLU A 712 26.18 30.65 7.98
C GLU A 712 25.86 30.13 6.56
N ARG A 713 26.84 30.13 5.66
CA ARG A 713 26.75 29.57 4.30
C ARG A 713 27.34 28.17 4.18
N MET A 714 27.73 27.56 5.30
CA MET A 714 28.42 26.27 5.37
C MET A 714 29.81 26.29 4.70
N GLU A 715 30.41 27.47 4.52
CA GLU A 715 31.77 27.62 3.99
C GLU A 715 32.78 27.36 5.12
N THR A 716 33.87 26.67 4.77
CA THR A 716 34.99 26.44 5.70
C THR A 716 36.04 27.56 5.59
N SER A 717 37.06 27.51 6.45
CA SER A 717 38.26 28.36 6.34
C SER A 717 39.04 28.25 5.02
N ILE A 718 38.80 27.21 4.21
CA ILE A 718 39.50 26.97 2.94
C ILE A 718 38.55 27.30 1.76
N PRO A 719 38.97 28.16 0.81
CA PRO A 719 38.16 28.51 -0.35
C PRO A 719 37.71 27.28 -1.15
N ASP A 720 36.49 27.34 -1.68
CA ASP A 720 35.85 26.27 -2.46
C ASP A 720 35.59 24.95 -1.73
N ILE A 721 35.80 24.92 -0.40
CA ILE A 721 35.47 23.78 0.46
C ILE A 721 34.37 24.17 1.45
N PHE A 722 33.29 23.39 1.45
CA PHE A 722 32.14 23.49 2.34
C PHE A 722 32.14 22.32 3.31
N ALA A 723 31.50 22.46 4.47
CA ALA A 723 31.28 21.34 5.39
C ALA A 723 29.85 21.36 5.97
N CYS A 724 29.26 20.19 6.13
CA CYS A 724 27.88 20.05 6.59
C CYS A 724 27.63 18.73 7.32
N GLY A 725 26.57 18.66 8.13
CA GLY A 725 26.20 17.47 8.88
C GLY A 725 26.97 17.30 10.18
N ASP A 726 27.02 16.07 10.68
CA ASP A 726 27.60 15.78 12.00
C ASP A 726 29.11 16.13 12.10
N CYS A 727 29.80 16.34 10.98
CA CYS A 727 31.19 16.79 10.96
C CYS A 727 31.37 18.32 11.02
N ALA A 728 30.30 19.12 11.00
CA ALA A 728 30.36 20.58 11.02
C ALA A 728 29.85 21.16 12.35
N GLN A 729 30.42 22.29 12.76
CA GLN A 729 29.93 23.13 13.86
C GLN A 729 29.63 24.54 13.37
N TYR A 730 28.48 25.06 13.76
CA TYR A 730 28.03 26.41 13.45
C TYR A 730 27.76 27.16 14.75
N GLN A 731 28.31 28.37 14.90
CA GLN A 731 28.22 29.18 16.12
C GLN A 731 28.61 28.42 17.41
N GLY A 732 29.65 27.59 17.33
CA GLY A 732 30.15 26.81 18.47
C GLY A 732 29.30 25.61 18.86
N VAL A 733 28.29 25.23 18.05
CA VAL A 733 27.40 24.11 18.35
C VAL A 733 27.48 23.01 17.29
N ASN A 734 27.64 21.77 17.75
CA ASN A 734 27.54 20.53 16.97
C ASN A 734 26.47 19.64 17.62
N TYR A 735 25.26 19.61 17.07
CA TYR A 735 24.17 18.81 17.65
C TYR A 735 24.20 17.34 17.20
N ALA A 736 24.77 17.06 16.03
CA ALA A 736 24.82 15.73 15.41
C ALA A 736 23.44 15.03 15.34
N ILE A 737 22.46 15.73 14.76
CA ILE A 737 21.09 15.23 14.59
C ILE A 737 20.65 15.31 13.12
N TRP A 738 19.80 14.36 12.73
CA TRP A 738 19.34 14.20 11.35
C TRP A 738 18.75 15.46 10.72
N PRO A 739 17.79 16.19 11.35
CA PRO A 739 17.18 17.36 10.72
C PRO A 739 18.19 18.47 10.40
N GLN A 740 19.20 18.65 11.26
CA GLN A 740 20.25 19.64 11.00
C GLN A 740 21.20 19.19 9.92
N ALA A 741 21.55 17.90 9.87
CA ALA A 741 22.40 17.37 8.82
C ALA A 741 21.78 17.56 7.43
N SER A 742 20.47 17.29 7.30
CA SER A 742 19.73 17.54 6.05
C SER A 742 19.74 19.01 5.64
N GLU A 743 19.39 19.93 6.55
CA GLU A 743 19.36 21.37 6.25
C GLU A 743 20.74 21.97 5.96
N GLN A 744 21.77 21.59 6.73
CA GLN A 744 23.14 22.01 6.44
C GLN A 744 23.62 21.47 5.09
N GLY A 745 23.25 20.23 4.74
CA GLY A 745 23.52 19.64 3.43
C GLY A 745 22.92 20.48 2.31
N LYS A 746 21.63 20.84 2.44
CA LYS A 746 20.92 21.71 1.48
C LYS A 746 21.62 23.05 1.30
N VAL A 747 22.00 23.72 2.40
CA VAL A 747 22.69 25.03 2.35
C VAL A 747 24.08 24.91 1.73
N ALA A 748 24.86 23.89 2.09
CA ALA A 748 26.19 23.65 1.52
C ALA A 748 26.12 23.40 0.00
N GLY A 749 25.20 22.55 -0.46
CA GLY A 749 25.00 22.29 -1.89
C GLY A 749 24.58 23.53 -2.67
N ALA A 750 23.62 24.30 -2.14
CA ALA A 750 23.18 25.56 -2.72
C ALA A 750 24.30 26.58 -2.89
N ASN A 751 25.15 26.73 -1.87
CA ASN A 751 26.26 27.68 -1.88
C ASN A 751 27.46 27.21 -2.69
N ALA A 752 27.66 25.90 -2.83
CA ALA A 752 28.64 25.35 -3.75
C ALA A 752 28.36 25.77 -5.20
N VAL A 753 27.07 25.84 -5.59
CA VAL A 753 26.64 26.35 -6.92
C VAL A 753 26.68 27.89 -6.98
N GLY A 754 26.36 28.56 -5.86
CA GLY A 754 26.54 30.01 -5.68
C GLY A 754 25.27 30.81 -5.36
N GLU A 755 24.20 30.18 -4.83
CA GLU A 755 22.91 30.82 -4.51
C GLU A 755 22.98 31.84 -3.34
N LYS A 756 24.01 31.78 -2.49
CA LYS A 756 24.18 32.61 -1.27
C LYS A 756 23.06 32.43 -0.23
N LEU A 757 22.62 31.20 -0.04
CA LEU A 757 21.63 30.79 0.96
C LEU A 757 22.23 30.80 2.37
N THR A 758 21.47 31.22 3.37
CA THR A 758 21.89 31.28 4.78
C THR A 758 21.21 30.19 5.61
N TYR A 759 21.98 29.46 6.40
CA TYR A 759 21.50 28.46 7.34
C TYR A 759 20.86 29.11 8.56
N THR A 760 19.68 28.61 8.94
CA THR A 760 19.03 28.92 10.22
C THR A 760 19.01 27.65 11.07
N THR A 761 19.42 27.77 12.33
CA THR A 761 19.47 26.64 13.26
C THR A 761 18.07 26.05 13.44
N VAL A 762 17.93 24.77 13.11
CA VAL A 762 16.70 24.01 13.31
C VAL A 762 16.61 23.58 14.77
N PRO A 763 15.44 23.75 15.45
CA PRO A 763 15.25 23.26 16.80
C PRO A 763 15.59 21.78 16.94
N ALA A 764 16.36 21.44 17.98
CA ALA A 764 16.71 20.07 18.29
C ALA A 764 15.54 19.39 19.01
N ALA A 765 14.59 18.86 18.24
CA ALA A 765 13.57 17.97 18.76
C ALA A 765 14.18 16.59 19.06
N LEU A 766 13.83 16.03 20.20
CA LEU A 766 14.12 14.66 20.59
C LEU A 766 12.82 13.86 20.54
N THR A 767 12.89 12.69 19.91
CA THR A 767 11.79 11.73 19.81
C THR A 767 12.31 10.37 20.25
N PHE A 768 11.46 9.60 20.92
CA PHE A 768 11.76 8.23 21.33
C PHE A 768 10.48 7.39 21.26
N ASN A 769 10.58 6.18 20.71
CA ASN A 769 9.49 5.21 20.67
C ASN A 769 10.01 3.84 21.08
N GLY A 770 9.59 3.36 22.23
CA GLY A 770 10.05 2.09 22.79
C GLY A 770 9.40 1.84 24.15
N MET A 771 9.52 0.62 24.66
CA MET A 771 8.98 0.25 25.99
C MET A 771 7.48 0.57 26.16
N ASN A 772 6.71 0.42 25.07
CA ASN A 772 5.29 0.75 24.99
C ASN A 772 4.96 2.21 25.38
N THR A 773 5.90 3.14 25.16
CA THR A 773 5.69 4.57 25.34
C THR A 773 6.28 5.36 24.17
N SER A 774 5.81 6.60 24.04
CA SER A 774 6.31 7.59 23.09
C SER A 774 6.74 8.82 23.87
N LEU A 775 7.81 9.45 23.44
CA LEU A 775 8.35 10.64 24.07
C LEU A 775 8.73 11.67 23.02
N TYR A 776 8.39 12.92 23.31
CA TYR A 776 8.74 14.08 22.52
C TYR A 776 9.25 15.21 23.43
N ALA A 777 10.41 15.79 23.11
CA ALA A 777 10.94 16.93 23.82
C ALA A 777 11.56 17.94 22.83
N ILE A 778 11.29 19.23 22.99
CA ILE A 778 11.81 20.28 22.12
C ILE A 778 12.11 21.55 22.91
N GLY A 779 13.12 22.28 22.49
CA GLY A 779 13.42 23.62 23.01
C GLY A 779 14.12 23.63 24.37
N ASP A 780 13.97 24.73 25.10
CA ASP A 780 14.54 24.92 26.44
C ASP A 780 13.60 24.36 27.52
N ASN A 781 13.94 23.18 28.01
CA ASN A 781 13.20 22.46 29.03
C ASN A 781 13.66 22.80 30.46
N GLY A 782 13.98 24.08 30.70
CA GLY A 782 14.26 24.60 32.03
C GLY A 782 15.65 24.23 32.57
N LYS A 783 16.63 24.02 31.68
CA LYS A 783 17.97 23.54 32.07
C LYS A 783 18.94 24.63 32.47
N ASN A 784 18.68 25.87 32.08
CA ASN A 784 19.52 27.00 32.47
C ASN A 784 19.13 27.51 33.87
N PRO A 785 19.98 27.34 34.91
CA PRO A 785 19.67 27.74 36.28
C PRO A 785 19.62 29.27 36.46
N ASN A 786 20.13 30.04 35.49
CA ASN A 786 20.11 31.51 35.53
C ASN A 786 18.81 32.11 34.98
N LEU A 787 17.88 31.27 34.50
CA LEU A 787 16.61 31.70 33.95
C LEU A 787 15.46 31.25 34.85
N VAL A 788 14.42 32.08 34.95
CA VAL A 788 13.21 31.78 35.71
C VAL A 788 12.08 31.52 34.73
N TYR A 789 11.51 30.32 34.79
CA TYR A 789 10.48 29.86 33.87
C TYR A 789 9.12 29.86 34.55
N ARG A 790 8.07 30.20 33.79
CA ARG A 790 6.71 29.81 34.13
C ARG A 790 6.46 28.43 33.53
N THR A 791 6.01 27.48 34.33
CA THR A 791 5.72 26.12 33.86
C THR A 791 4.26 25.74 34.03
N VAL A 792 3.77 24.88 33.14
CA VAL A 792 2.49 24.16 33.30
C VAL A 792 2.81 22.68 33.22
N GLU A 793 2.32 21.90 34.17
CA GLU A 793 2.56 20.46 34.25
C GLU A 793 1.23 19.70 34.34
N PHE A 794 1.11 18.67 33.52
CA PHE A 794 0.02 17.69 33.55
C PHE A 794 0.65 16.31 33.75
N LYS A 795 0.13 15.56 34.74
CA LYS A 795 0.68 14.26 35.12
C LYS A 795 -0.48 13.29 35.38
N ASP A 796 -0.58 12.27 34.54
CA ASP A 796 -1.50 11.14 34.72
C ASP A 796 -0.68 9.86 34.87
N MET A 797 -0.36 9.51 36.11
CA MET A 797 0.44 8.33 36.41
C MET A 797 -0.30 7.02 36.16
N GLY A 798 -1.65 7.04 36.16
CA GLY A 798 -2.45 5.86 35.83
C GLY A 798 -2.30 5.48 34.37
N ARG A 799 -2.24 6.48 33.48
CA ARG A 799 -1.96 6.31 32.05
C ARG A 799 -0.48 6.38 31.69
N LYS A 800 0.41 6.61 32.66
CA LYS A 800 1.86 6.85 32.46
C LYS A 800 2.13 8.02 31.50
N GLN A 801 1.34 9.08 31.59
CA GLN A 801 1.43 10.28 30.75
C GLN A 801 2.01 11.47 31.52
N TYR A 802 2.88 12.22 30.86
CA TYR A 802 3.50 13.43 31.39
C TYR A 802 3.59 14.49 30.30
N GLU A 803 3.17 15.71 30.62
CA GLU A 803 3.18 16.84 29.70
C GLU A 803 3.61 18.09 30.47
N LYS A 804 4.66 18.76 30.00
CA LYS A 804 5.17 19.98 30.63
C LYS A 804 5.58 21.03 29.63
N TYR A 805 5.23 22.27 29.95
CA TYR A 805 5.47 23.45 29.14
C TYR A 805 6.36 24.43 29.88
N TYR A 806 7.30 25.03 29.16
CA TYR A 806 8.24 26.02 29.69
C TYR A 806 8.04 27.35 28.97
N PHE A 807 7.78 28.41 29.73
CA PHE A 807 7.62 29.76 29.22
C PHE A 807 8.68 30.70 29.79
N LEU A 808 9.37 31.42 28.91
CA LEU A 808 10.29 32.50 29.24
C LEU A 808 9.72 33.80 28.70
N ASN A 809 9.63 34.85 29.51
CA ASN A 809 9.01 36.13 29.13
C ASN A 809 7.60 35.96 28.51
N ASN A 810 6.79 35.06 29.09
CA ASN A 810 5.45 34.71 28.62
C ASN A 810 5.40 34.08 27.22
N LYS A 811 6.51 33.55 26.71
CA LYS A 811 6.65 32.92 25.39
C LYS A 811 7.09 31.47 25.55
N LEU A 812 6.42 30.55 24.87
CA LEU A 812 6.74 29.12 24.93
C LEU A 812 8.16 28.92 24.38
N CYS A 813 9.00 28.27 25.18
CA CYS A 813 10.41 28.03 24.88
C CYS A 813 10.79 26.56 24.92
N GLY A 814 10.03 25.70 25.60
CA GLY A 814 10.25 24.26 25.62
C GLY A 814 9.02 23.44 26.01
N VAL A 815 9.01 22.19 25.61
CA VAL A 815 7.94 21.21 25.84
C VAL A 815 8.53 19.82 26.07
N ILE A 816 7.93 19.07 27.00
CA ILE A 816 8.14 17.63 27.19
C ILE A 816 6.78 16.92 27.14
N LEU A 817 6.66 15.85 26.36
CA LEU A 817 5.55 14.92 26.30
C LEU A 817 6.08 13.49 26.50
N ILE A 818 5.44 12.70 27.37
CA ILE A 818 5.65 11.25 27.54
C ILE A 818 4.28 10.57 27.55
N GLY A 819 4.17 9.44 26.87
CA GLY A 819 2.95 8.66 26.71
C GLY A 819 2.14 9.13 25.50
N ASP A 820 1.36 10.21 25.64
CA ASP A 820 0.59 10.79 24.54
C ASP A 820 1.39 11.92 23.86
N THR A 821 1.86 11.64 22.64
CA THR A 821 2.61 12.62 21.83
C THR A 821 1.77 13.21 20.70
N SER A 822 0.45 13.02 20.69
CA SER A 822 -0.46 13.51 19.62
C SER A 822 -0.37 15.02 19.40
N LYS A 823 0.00 15.79 20.42
CA LYS A 823 0.18 17.25 20.36
C LYS A 823 1.52 17.69 19.76
N MET A 824 2.44 16.77 19.44
CA MET A 824 3.82 17.13 19.07
C MET A 824 3.89 18.13 17.89
N ALA A 825 3.01 18.00 16.90
CA ALA A 825 2.99 18.89 15.73
C ALA A 825 2.61 20.33 16.09
N ALA A 826 1.47 20.49 16.74
CA ALA A 826 0.98 21.78 17.19
C ALA A 826 1.97 22.47 18.16
N LEU A 827 2.65 21.67 18.99
CA LEU A 827 3.62 22.20 19.97
C LEU A 827 4.97 22.55 19.35
N THR A 828 5.41 21.83 18.31
CA THR A 828 6.59 22.21 17.51
C THR A 828 6.39 23.59 16.92
N GLU A 829 5.27 23.79 16.22
CA GLU A 829 4.90 25.08 15.63
C GLU A 829 4.75 26.18 16.71
N ALA A 830 4.17 25.84 17.86
CA ALA A 830 4.00 26.78 18.97
C ALA A 830 5.34 27.26 19.55
N VAL A 831 6.34 26.38 19.65
CA VAL A 831 7.70 26.71 20.10
C VAL A 831 8.40 27.57 19.05
N GLU A 832 8.33 27.19 17.77
CA GLU A 832 8.93 27.94 16.67
C GLU A 832 8.35 29.35 16.54
N LYS A 833 7.02 29.49 16.63
CA LYS A 833 6.32 30.78 16.60
C LYS A 833 6.36 31.53 17.93
N ARG A 834 6.95 30.95 18.97
CA ARG A 834 6.99 31.50 20.34
C ARG A 834 5.59 31.95 20.78
N LYS A 835 4.60 31.05 20.76
CA LYS A 835 3.24 31.36 21.24
C LYS A 835 3.26 31.73 22.71
N SER A 836 2.41 32.67 23.10
CA SER A 836 2.31 33.10 24.50
C SER A 836 1.48 32.14 25.35
N PHE A 837 1.58 32.27 26.67
CA PHE A 837 0.79 31.45 27.60
C PHE A 837 -0.71 31.52 27.31
N ARG A 838 -1.25 32.72 27.03
CA ARG A 838 -2.67 32.89 26.71
C ARG A 838 -3.01 32.20 25.39
N GLU A 839 -2.21 32.38 24.36
CA GLU A 839 -2.47 31.73 23.06
C GLU A 839 -2.50 30.19 23.12
N LEU A 840 -1.92 29.58 24.15
CA LEU A 840 -1.90 28.13 24.35
C LEU A 840 -2.97 27.58 25.31
N PHE A 841 -3.39 28.37 26.30
CA PHE A 841 -4.27 27.90 27.40
C PHE A 841 -5.53 28.76 27.59
N SER A 842 -5.94 29.53 26.58
CA SER A 842 -7.21 30.29 26.60
C SER A 842 -8.34 29.53 25.93
#